data_AF-C4LUZ1-F1
#
_entry.id   AF-C4LUZ1-F1
#
_cell.length_a   1.000
_cell.length_b   1.000
_cell.length_c   1.000
_cell.angle_alpha   90.00
_cell.angle_beta   90.00
_cell.angle_gamma   90.00
#
_symmetry.space_group_name_H-M   'P 1'
#
loop_
_entity.id
_entity.type
_entity.pdbx_description
1 polymer ?
#
loop_
_entity_poly.entity_id
_entity_poly.type
_entity_poly.pdbx_seq_one_letter_code
_entity_poly.pdbx_strand_id
1 'polypeptide(L)'
;MKCKYGYYNPSSCTKCPKGCLSCYGTIENVICLECDNQNNLTLWLIDGQCKSQNQIFLLNNSLKIKEHQNLDKCSINQKGICIRCSDGYYEFNSNCFPCNSNCSSCLTTSTQCLSCSDPTKIVSNYECVSDEEFSKSCKQQTLSKVGCAICNDGYYRKGTSCPKCPKTMELCEREDLPIKCNVGYFMYHSKECRPKTELTNCVTIDSIGCSKCLDGYYVYDSYCFNCPDNCYSCSNSNTCKLCFDGFVLNGLKCVSYKTIEHCESSSNNVCTSCSRGFIIKGNICERKSMWWISLIVIPIFILIIVMIYFILTLISKKIIRLKQDNTLNLKELFSSEHFQEVLPGILVTNNKFTLVGDEYIPVNETTTLKLIIANHGKHKVKIQSSHIPSKKYQFTIQPNLVFLRQNKAIEVTMDITPICSTTILQQIRFSVYNFKFNKEMEFYVDINIETEQTCILDPDELIQKKKIGEGTFGVVYKGEFKGNSVAIKRMKPKINDNSSEIEFRKEVEMLEKFRCNYIIHFYGAVIIQDNKCMVTEYAKYGSVQKMIESKPSNSLSKSIKIKMLLDIARGIEYLHNNGILHRDIKPDNMLITSLDNDIPVNAKLTDFGSARNINSLMTNMTFTKGVGTPSFMAPEILKRKKYKTAADIYSFAISIYSVMTWEDPYPKQEFEYPWVIATFVASGHRRPQNNLPDYVYKLICECWCDEPTNRLNIEQTIKQLEIIQKSIQSKHH
;
A
#
# COMPACT_ATOMS: atom_id res chain seq x y z
N MET A 1 -56.52 8.82 -14.71
CA MET A 1 -56.01 10.20 -14.53
C MET A 1 -55.28 10.27 -13.19
N LYS A 2 -54.22 11.06 -13.05
CA LYS A 2 -53.63 11.40 -11.73
C LYS A 2 -53.99 12.85 -11.41
N CYS A 3 -54.50 13.12 -10.21
CA CYS A 3 -54.76 14.48 -9.75
C CYS A 3 -53.44 15.25 -9.57
N LYS A 4 -53.50 16.59 -9.64
CA LYS A 4 -52.35 17.45 -9.33
C LYS A 4 -51.99 17.35 -7.84
N TYR A 5 -50.73 17.67 -7.49
CA TYR A 5 -50.29 17.81 -6.09
C TYR A 5 -51.26 18.73 -5.30
N GLY A 6 -51.55 18.36 -4.05
CA GLY A 6 -52.57 19.01 -3.21
C GLY A 6 -54.02 18.56 -3.47
N TYR A 7 -54.26 17.51 -4.28
CA TYR A 7 -55.59 16.95 -4.55
C TYR A 7 -55.59 15.42 -4.49
N TYR A 8 -56.67 14.84 -3.94
CA TYR A 8 -56.87 13.40 -3.74
C TYR A 8 -58.21 12.93 -4.34
N ASN A 9 -58.46 11.62 -4.35
CA ASN A 9 -59.58 10.93 -5.05
C ASN A 9 -59.48 10.98 -6.60
N PRO A 10 -59.22 9.84 -7.30
CA PRO A 10 -59.07 9.80 -8.76
C PRO A 10 -60.31 10.19 -9.56
N SER A 11 -61.50 10.10 -8.95
CA SER A 11 -62.80 10.30 -9.61
C SER A 11 -63.24 11.76 -9.63
N SER A 12 -62.85 12.55 -8.62
CA SER A 12 -63.32 13.92 -8.40
C SER A 12 -62.21 14.95 -8.19
N CYS A 13 -60.95 14.53 -7.96
CA CYS A 13 -59.83 15.38 -7.60
C CYS A 13 -60.20 16.46 -6.57
N THR A 14 -60.58 16.02 -5.37
CA THR A 14 -60.95 16.88 -4.24
C THR A 14 -59.69 17.48 -3.60
N LYS A 15 -59.73 18.75 -3.17
CA LYS A 15 -58.54 19.43 -2.61
C LYS A 15 -58.21 18.92 -1.20
N CYS A 16 -56.92 18.74 -0.89
CA CYS A 16 -56.47 18.38 0.45
C CYS A 16 -56.77 19.51 1.47
N PRO A 17 -56.89 19.18 2.77
CA PRO A 17 -57.07 20.16 3.85
C PRO A 17 -55.96 21.23 3.86
N LYS A 18 -56.28 22.45 4.32
CA LYS A 18 -55.28 23.53 4.44
C LYS A 18 -54.10 23.09 5.32
N GLY A 19 -52.88 23.30 4.82
CA GLY A 19 -51.64 22.87 5.48
C GLY A 19 -51.18 21.45 5.13
N CYS A 20 -51.89 20.74 4.26
CA CYS A 20 -51.55 19.39 3.82
C CYS A 20 -51.16 19.35 2.32
N LEU A 21 -49.94 18.92 2.01
CA LEU A 21 -49.37 18.84 0.65
C LEU A 21 -49.83 17.58 -0.10
N SER A 22 -50.06 16.49 0.63
CA SER A 22 -50.48 15.18 0.11
C SER A 22 -51.39 14.48 1.12
N CYS A 23 -52.54 13.96 0.67
CA CYS A 23 -53.54 13.33 1.53
C CYS A 23 -54.25 12.16 0.82
N TYR A 24 -54.89 11.29 1.59
CA TYR A 24 -55.72 10.19 1.09
C TYR A 24 -56.93 9.95 2.01
N GLY A 25 -58.00 9.35 1.50
CA GLY A 25 -59.21 9.08 2.27
C GLY A 25 -60.50 9.17 1.47
N THR A 26 -61.62 9.14 2.18
CA THR A 26 -62.97 9.45 1.65
C THR A 26 -63.31 10.91 1.91
N ILE A 27 -64.48 11.38 1.45
CA ILE A 27 -64.90 12.79 1.66
C ILE A 27 -65.06 13.11 3.16
N GLU A 28 -65.40 12.12 3.99
CA GLU A 28 -65.68 12.28 5.42
C GLU A 28 -64.47 12.03 6.32
N ASN A 29 -63.49 11.23 5.88
CA ASN A 29 -62.27 10.91 6.63
C ASN A 29 -61.05 11.08 5.74
N VAL A 30 -60.31 12.18 5.93
CA VAL A 30 -59.13 12.55 5.14
C VAL A 30 -57.89 12.53 6.03
N ILE A 31 -56.91 11.70 5.65
CA ILE A 31 -55.63 11.53 6.36
C ILE A 31 -54.54 12.25 5.55
N CYS A 32 -53.83 13.16 6.20
CA CYS A 32 -52.67 13.82 5.64
C CYS A 32 -51.41 12.94 5.72
N LEU A 33 -50.57 13.00 4.70
CA LEU A 33 -49.29 12.29 4.58
C LEU A 33 -48.08 13.22 4.63
N GLU A 34 -48.21 14.46 4.15
CA GLU A 34 -47.12 15.45 4.14
C GLU A 34 -47.66 16.85 4.47
N CYS A 35 -47.02 17.57 5.38
CA CYS A 35 -47.42 18.94 5.73
C CYS A 35 -46.76 19.99 4.82
N ASP A 36 -47.53 21.03 4.48
CA ASP A 36 -47.11 22.15 3.64
C ASP A 36 -46.57 23.32 4.50
N ASN A 37 -45.25 23.38 4.64
CA ASN A 37 -44.56 24.37 5.46
C ASN A 37 -44.22 25.69 4.71
N GLN A 38 -44.82 25.96 3.54
CA GLN A 38 -44.41 27.09 2.69
C GLN A 38 -44.73 28.51 3.23
N ASN A 39 -45.47 28.65 4.34
CA ASN A 39 -45.94 29.96 4.86
C ASN A 39 -45.58 30.23 6.34
N ASN A 40 -44.33 30.04 6.74
CA ASN A 40 -43.80 30.41 8.08
C ASN A 40 -44.53 29.83 9.31
N LEU A 41 -45.32 28.78 9.13
CA LEU A 41 -45.94 27.99 10.20
C LEU A 41 -45.26 26.63 10.26
N THR A 42 -44.63 26.31 11.39
CA THR A 42 -44.10 24.97 11.68
C THR A 42 -45.27 24.01 11.92
N LEU A 43 -45.71 23.34 10.85
CA LEU A 43 -46.72 22.29 10.92
C LEU A 43 -46.07 20.93 11.20
N TRP A 44 -46.70 20.18 12.09
CA TRP A 44 -46.30 18.84 12.52
C TRP A 44 -47.38 17.84 12.17
N LEU A 45 -47.00 16.65 11.70
CA LEU A 45 -47.94 15.59 11.34
C LEU A 45 -48.27 14.75 12.59
N ILE A 46 -49.45 14.96 13.16
CA ILE A 46 -49.91 14.25 14.36
C ILE A 46 -51.27 13.60 14.06
N ASP A 47 -51.36 12.28 14.23
CA ASP A 47 -52.55 11.46 13.96
C ASP A 47 -53.19 11.72 12.58
N GLY A 48 -52.36 11.88 11.55
CA GLY A 48 -52.81 12.14 10.18
C GLY A 48 -53.29 13.57 9.93
N GLN A 49 -53.02 14.53 10.82
CA GLN A 49 -53.37 15.95 10.65
C GLN A 49 -52.15 16.87 10.85
N CYS A 50 -52.06 17.92 10.03
CA CYS A 50 -51.03 18.94 10.17
C CYS A 50 -51.45 20.01 11.18
N LYS A 51 -50.78 20.05 12.33
CA LYS A 51 -51.08 20.98 13.45
C LYS A 51 -49.93 21.94 13.67
N SER A 52 -50.24 23.22 13.94
CA SER A 52 -49.24 24.24 14.26
C SER A 52 -48.77 24.15 15.72
N GLN A 53 -47.57 24.65 16.00
CA GLN A 53 -46.96 24.60 17.34
C GLN A 53 -47.85 25.20 18.45
N ASN A 54 -48.63 26.25 18.17
CA ASN A 54 -49.61 26.82 19.11
C ASN A 54 -50.83 25.90 19.35
N GLN A 55 -51.27 25.14 18.34
CA GLN A 55 -52.36 24.16 18.51
C GLN A 55 -51.92 22.93 19.31
N ILE A 56 -50.65 22.55 19.21
CA ILE A 56 -50.05 21.48 20.03
C ILE A 56 -49.99 21.93 21.50
N PHE A 57 -49.59 23.18 21.76
CA PHE A 57 -49.57 23.74 23.10
C PHE A 57 -50.97 23.81 23.74
N LEU A 58 -52.01 24.10 22.94
CA LEU A 58 -53.41 24.08 23.38
C LEU A 58 -53.90 22.64 23.66
N LEU A 59 -53.61 21.67 22.80
CA LEU A 59 -53.97 20.26 23.04
C LEU A 59 -53.34 19.71 24.32
N ASN A 60 -52.07 20.02 24.60
CA ASN A 60 -51.37 19.54 25.80
C ASN A 60 -52.01 20.03 27.11
N ASN A 61 -52.71 21.17 27.10
CA ASN A 61 -53.43 21.69 28.27
C ASN A 61 -54.85 21.14 28.42
N SER A 62 -55.42 20.46 27.42
CA SER A 62 -56.77 19.91 27.46
C SER A 62 -56.80 18.42 27.09
N LEU A 63 -56.85 17.58 28.13
CA LEU A 63 -57.11 16.13 28.13
C LEU A 63 -55.96 15.20 27.69
N LYS A 64 -55.26 14.66 28.70
CA LYS A 64 -54.65 13.31 28.79
C LYS A 64 -54.36 12.58 27.47
N ILE A 65 -53.23 12.91 26.83
CA ILE A 65 -52.54 12.01 25.91
C ILE A 65 -51.13 11.74 26.48
N LYS A 66 -50.61 10.53 26.25
CA LYS A 66 -49.45 9.96 26.96
C LYS A 66 -48.13 10.68 26.69
N GLU A 67 -47.21 10.48 27.63
CA GLU A 67 -45.91 11.12 27.81
C GLU A 67 -45.00 11.20 26.57
N HIS A 68 -44.25 12.30 26.49
CA HIS A 68 -43.00 12.49 25.73
C HIS A 68 -43.02 12.30 24.20
N GLN A 69 -43.59 13.29 23.51
CA GLN A 69 -43.12 13.70 22.18
C GLN A 69 -42.49 15.11 22.26
N ASN A 70 -41.18 15.19 22.52
CA ASN A 70 -40.46 16.47 22.62
C ASN A 70 -40.11 17.03 21.23
N LEU A 71 -41.12 17.28 20.39
CA LEU A 71 -40.96 17.83 19.04
C LEU A 71 -40.39 19.27 19.06
N ASP A 72 -40.53 19.97 20.18
CA ASP A 72 -39.91 21.27 20.49
C ASP A 72 -38.37 21.21 20.60
N LYS A 73 -37.79 20.01 20.71
CA LYS A 73 -36.33 19.76 20.71
C LYS A 73 -35.80 19.28 19.36
N CYS A 74 -36.60 19.41 18.30
CA CYS A 74 -36.15 19.17 16.95
C CYS A 74 -35.37 20.37 16.39
N SER A 75 -34.14 20.17 15.93
CA SER A 75 -33.36 21.22 15.25
C SER A 75 -33.66 21.30 13.76
N ILE A 76 -34.06 20.18 13.12
CA ILE A 76 -34.44 20.13 11.70
C ILE A 76 -35.70 19.28 11.51
N ASN A 77 -36.82 19.94 11.21
CA ASN A 77 -38.07 19.32 10.77
C ASN A 77 -38.14 19.35 9.23
N GLN A 78 -38.40 18.21 8.61
CA GLN A 78 -38.66 18.09 7.19
C GLN A 78 -40.06 17.50 6.96
N LYS A 79 -40.96 18.26 6.31
CA LYS A 79 -42.35 17.88 5.97
C LYS A 79 -43.25 17.47 7.15
N GLY A 80 -42.94 17.90 8.38
CA GLY A 80 -43.69 17.55 9.59
C GLY A 80 -43.07 16.40 10.41
N ILE A 81 -41.91 15.89 9.98
CA ILE A 81 -41.15 14.80 10.60
C ILE A 81 -39.84 15.38 11.16
N CYS A 82 -39.46 15.05 12.39
CA CYS A 82 -38.14 15.42 12.90
C CYS A 82 -37.05 14.53 12.31
N ILE A 83 -36.05 15.13 11.66
CA ILE A 83 -34.90 14.42 11.07
C ILE A 83 -33.58 14.70 11.79
N ARG A 84 -33.54 15.70 12.68
CA ARG A 84 -32.41 15.98 13.57
C ARG A 84 -32.89 16.69 14.82
N CYS A 85 -32.44 16.22 15.98
CA CYS A 85 -32.70 16.86 17.27
C CYS A 85 -31.66 17.95 17.60
N SER A 86 -31.95 18.80 18.59
CA SER A 86 -30.96 19.69 19.19
C SER A 86 -29.93 18.90 19.99
N ASP A 87 -28.76 19.49 20.24
CA ASP A 87 -27.72 18.86 21.08
C ASP A 87 -28.29 18.48 22.47
N GLY A 88 -27.80 17.37 23.03
CA GLY A 88 -28.39 16.72 24.19
C GLY A 88 -29.60 15.80 23.92
N TYR A 89 -30.03 15.64 22.66
CA TYR A 89 -31.12 14.73 22.26
C TYR A 89 -30.76 13.89 21.03
N TYR A 90 -31.28 12.66 20.95
CA TYR A 90 -31.20 11.79 19.77
C TYR A 90 -32.57 11.55 19.14
N GLU A 91 -32.57 11.26 17.84
CA GLU A 91 -33.78 10.93 17.09
C GLU A 91 -34.09 9.43 17.21
N PHE A 92 -35.34 9.11 17.50
CA PHE A 92 -35.87 7.75 17.41
C PHE A 92 -37.35 7.80 17.04
N ASN A 93 -37.74 7.14 15.94
CA ASN A 93 -39.10 7.15 15.40
C ASN A 93 -39.68 8.57 15.27
N SER A 94 -38.90 9.48 14.69
CA SER A 94 -39.24 10.88 14.40
C SER A 94 -39.49 11.76 15.62
N ASN A 95 -39.08 11.30 16.81
CA ASN A 95 -39.19 12.01 18.09
C ASN A 95 -37.81 12.19 18.73
N CYS A 96 -37.65 13.26 19.51
CA CYS A 96 -36.40 13.59 20.20
C CYS A 96 -36.41 13.12 21.65
N PHE A 97 -35.51 12.18 21.97
CA PHE A 97 -35.33 11.65 23.32
C PHE A 97 -34.03 12.19 23.93
N PRO A 98 -34.00 12.51 25.24
CA PRO A 98 -32.80 13.06 25.87
C PRO A 98 -31.66 12.04 25.90
N CYS A 99 -30.45 12.51 25.63
CA CYS A 99 -29.23 11.76 25.89
C CYS A 99 -29.02 11.55 27.40
N ASN A 100 -28.25 10.54 27.77
CA ASN A 100 -27.78 10.38 29.14
C ASN A 100 -26.91 11.60 29.53
N SER A 101 -26.98 12.06 30.78
CA SER A 101 -26.31 13.29 31.26
C SER A 101 -24.80 13.30 31.05
N ASN A 102 -24.17 12.13 30.88
CA ASN A 102 -22.75 11.98 30.56
C ASN A 102 -22.39 12.30 29.08
N CYS A 103 -23.35 12.26 28.15
CA CYS A 103 -23.17 12.59 26.73
C CYS A 103 -23.68 14.01 26.41
N SER A 104 -22.88 14.82 25.70
CA SER A 104 -23.37 16.10 25.14
C SER A 104 -24.08 15.92 23.79
N SER A 105 -23.75 14.85 23.06
CA SER A 105 -24.52 14.40 21.90
C SER A 105 -24.50 12.86 21.84
N CYS A 106 -25.56 12.24 21.33
CA CYS A 106 -25.69 10.78 21.23
C CYS A 106 -26.36 10.35 19.92
N LEU A 107 -26.13 9.10 19.48
CA LEU A 107 -26.44 8.66 18.11
C LEU A 107 -27.81 7.97 17.93
N THR A 108 -27.99 6.73 18.41
CA THR A 108 -29.25 5.96 18.25
C THR A 108 -29.90 5.54 19.57
N THR A 109 -29.16 5.64 20.68
CA THR A 109 -29.64 5.41 22.04
C THR A 109 -29.09 6.48 22.96
N SER A 110 -29.75 6.72 24.09
CA SER A 110 -29.29 7.68 25.11
C SER A 110 -27.88 7.40 25.65
N THR A 111 -27.38 6.18 25.48
CA THR A 111 -26.06 5.70 25.93
C THR A 111 -24.94 5.80 24.90
N GLN A 112 -25.24 5.93 23.61
CA GLN A 112 -24.21 6.02 22.56
C GLN A 112 -23.71 7.46 22.38
N CYS A 113 -22.82 7.92 23.25
CA CYS A 113 -22.21 9.24 23.17
C CYS A 113 -21.38 9.42 21.87
N LEU A 114 -21.60 10.53 21.17
CA LEU A 114 -20.73 11.06 20.10
C LEU A 114 -19.78 12.14 20.63
N SER A 115 -20.17 12.82 21.71
CA SER A 115 -19.35 13.75 22.48
C SER A 115 -19.73 13.70 23.97
N CYS A 116 -18.79 14.01 24.85
CA CYS A 116 -19.00 13.99 26.30
C CYS A 116 -19.49 15.34 26.84
N SER A 117 -20.32 15.31 27.88
CA SER A 117 -20.74 16.53 28.60
C SER A 117 -19.59 17.16 29.39
N ASP A 118 -18.67 16.32 29.83
CA ASP A 118 -17.46 16.69 30.55
C ASP A 118 -16.28 16.80 29.56
N PRO A 119 -15.63 17.98 29.41
CA PRO A 119 -14.52 18.17 28.48
C PRO A 119 -13.23 17.45 28.89
N THR A 120 -13.17 16.84 30.07
CA THR A 120 -12.06 15.98 30.52
C THR A 120 -12.23 14.51 30.13
N LYS A 121 -13.38 14.13 29.56
CA LYS A 121 -13.69 12.77 29.14
C LYS A 121 -13.59 12.59 27.62
N ILE A 122 -13.15 11.41 27.20
CA ILE A 122 -12.90 11.03 25.81
C ILE A 122 -13.92 9.98 25.38
N VAL A 123 -14.43 10.10 24.16
CA VAL A 123 -15.34 9.11 23.58
C VAL A 123 -14.55 7.89 23.08
N SER A 124 -14.86 6.72 23.63
CA SER A 124 -14.32 5.41 23.21
C SER A 124 -15.47 4.41 23.14
N ASN A 125 -15.64 3.70 22.02
CA ASN A 125 -16.77 2.78 21.80
C ASN A 125 -18.17 3.38 22.10
N TYR A 126 -18.36 4.68 21.81
CA TYR A 126 -19.56 5.45 22.14
C TYR A 126 -19.82 5.65 23.65
N GLU A 127 -18.85 5.42 24.51
CA GLU A 127 -18.91 5.73 25.95
C GLU A 127 -17.90 6.82 26.33
N CYS A 128 -18.22 7.59 27.37
CA CYS A 128 -17.39 8.69 27.86
C CYS A 128 -16.50 8.26 29.02
N VAL A 129 -15.24 7.95 28.71
CA VAL A 129 -14.22 7.45 29.64
C VAL A 129 -13.31 8.60 30.09
N SER A 130 -12.73 8.51 31.29
CA SER A 130 -11.71 9.48 31.73
C SER A 130 -10.40 9.31 30.96
N ASP A 131 -9.62 10.39 30.84
CA ASP A 131 -8.32 10.37 30.15
C ASP A 131 -7.33 9.37 30.81
N GLU A 132 -7.42 9.18 32.13
CA GLU A 132 -6.64 8.18 32.88
C GLU A 132 -6.95 6.73 32.51
N GLU A 133 -8.23 6.38 32.28
CA GLU A 133 -8.60 5.03 31.83
C GLU A 133 -8.31 4.85 30.34
N PHE A 134 -8.55 5.88 29.53
CA PHE A 134 -8.28 5.86 28.11
C PHE A 134 -6.78 5.64 27.82
N SER A 135 -5.91 6.34 28.55
CA SER A 135 -4.45 6.24 28.46
C SER A 135 -3.88 4.85 28.79
N LYS A 136 -4.62 3.98 29.49
CA LYS A 136 -4.20 2.58 29.71
C LYS A 136 -4.27 1.76 28.41
N SER A 137 -5.23 2.06 27.53
CA SER A 137 -5.44 1.34 26.27
C SER A 137 -4.81 2.02 25.05
N CYS A 138 -4.61 3.34 25.11
CA CYS A 138 -4.21 4.16 23.98
C CYS A 138 -2.82 4.80 24.18
N LYS A 139 -1.94 4.58 23.21
CA LYS A 139 -0.58 5.16 23.14
C LYS A 139 -0.55 6.52 22.47
N GLN A 140 -1.43 6.73 21.47
CA GLN A 140 -1.54 7.98 20.74
C GLN A 140 -2.99 8.28 20.39
N GLN A 141 -3.51 9.39 20.92
CA GLN A 141 -4.85 9.91 20.64
C GLN A 141 -4.98 10.43 19.20
N THR A 142 -6.20 10.45 18.67
CA THR A 142 -6.52 11.14 17.41
C THR A 142 -6.55 12.66 17.60
N LEU A 143 -6.22 13.43 16.55
CA LEU A 143 -6.24 14.90 16.57
C LEU A 143 -7.60 15.51 16.94
N SER A 144 -8.71 14.77 16.73
CA SER A 144 -10.07 15.19 17.06
C SER A 144 -10.51 14.82 18.48
N LYS A 145 -9.66 14.18 19.30
CA LYS A 145 -10.02 13.54 20.59
C LYS A 145 -11.15 12.49 20.47
N VAL A 146 -11.34 11.89 19.29
CA VAL A 146 -12.35 10.84 19.06
C VAL A 146 -11.64 9.49 18.92
N GLY A 147 -11.33 8.89 20.08
CA GLY A 147 -10.64 7.62 20.17
C GLY A 147 -9.18 7.64 19.73
N CYS A 148 -8.64 6.45 19.49
CA CYS A 148 -7.21 6.15 19.46
C CYS A 148 -6.66 5.93 18.04
N ALA A 149 -5.45 6.45 17.79
CA ALA A 149 -4.70 6.21 16.56
C ALA A 149 -3.75 5.01 16.69
N ILE A 150 -3.09 4.84 17.84
CA ILE A 150 -2.14 3.75 18.15
C ILE A 150 -2.43 3.22 19.55
N CYS A 151 -2.71 1.92 19.68
CA CYS A 151 -2.97 1.26 20.95
C CYS A 151 -1.69 0.99 21.76
N ASN A 152 -1.82 0.78 23.06
CA ASN A 152 -0.73 0.26 23.91
C ASN A 152 -0.52 -1.24 23.69
N ASP A 153 0.65 -1.73 24.07
CA ASP A 153 0.98 -3.15 24.02
C ASP A 153 -0.02 -3.97 24.86
N GLY A 154 -0.48 -5.10 24.33
CA GLY A 154 -1.60 -5.88 24.90
C GLY A 154 -3.00 -5.44 24.47
N TYR A 155 -3.12 -4.44 23.57
CA TYR A 155 -4.37 -3.99 22.96
C TYR A 155 -4.24 -3.92 21.44
N TYR A 156 -5.31 -4.23 20.71
CA TYR A 156 -5.35 -4.19 19.24
C TYR A 156 -6.35 -3.16 18.72
N ARG A 157 -6.15 -2.67 17.49
CA ARG A 157 -6.97 -1.57 16.95
C ARG A 157 -8.24 -2.08 16.27
N LYS A 158 -9.42 -1.66 16.76
CA LYS A 158 -10.73 -1.95 16.17
C LYS A 158 -11.46 -0.63 15.87
N GLY A 159 -11.10 0.00 14.76
CA GLY A 159 -11.62 1.33 14.37
C GLY A 159 -10.94 2.46 15.17
N THR A 160 -11.71 3.11 16.04
CA THR A 160 -11.25 4.17 16.97
C THR A 160 -11.02 3.66 18.39
N SER A 161 -11.31 2.39 18.69
CA SER A 161 -11.06 1.81 20.02
C SER A 161 -9.90 0.81 20.02
N CYS A 162 -9.39 0.60 21.23
CA CYS A 162 -8.33 -0.35 21.54
C CYS A 162 -8.89 -1.42 22.49
N PRO A 163 -9.62 -2.44 22.01
CA PRO A 163 -9.93 -3.63 22.79
C PRO A 163 -8.65 -4.35 23.24
N LYS A 164 -8.73 -4.96 24.44
CA LYS A 164 -7.63 -5.75 25.01
C LYS A 164 -7.49 -7.08 24.26
N CYS A 165 -6.26 -7.55 24.06
CA CYS A 165 -6.01 -8.87 23.51
C CYS A 165 -6.61 -9.99 24.40
N PRO A 166 -7.01 -11.14 23.82
CA PRO A 166 -7.42 -12.32 24.59
C PRO A 166 -6.36 -12.70 25.63
N LYS A 167 -6.78 -13.26 26.79
CA LYS A 167 -5.86 -13.58 27.91
C LYS A 167 -4.69 -14.50 27.55
N THR A 168 -4.83 -15.28 26.49
CA THR A 168 -3.83 -16.21 25.94
C THR A 168 -2.71 -15.51 25.15
N MET A 169 -2.91 -14.24 24.77
CA MET A 169 -2.02 -13.46 23.90
C MET A 169 -1.40 -12.28 24.67
N GLU A 170 -0.10 -12.05 24.47
CA GLU A 170 0.62 -10.86 24.96
C GLU A 170 0.52 -9.72 23.94
N LEU A 171 0.66 -10.04 22.65
CA LEU A 171 0.50 -9.12 21.51
C LEU A 171 -0.40 -9.79 20.46
N CYS A 172 -1.35 -9.05 19.92
CA CYS A 172 -2.27 -9.52 18.89
C CYS A 172 -2.52 -8.42 17.85
N GLU A 173 -2.67 -8.80 16.58
CA GLU A 173 -3.05 -7.87 15.51
C GLU A 173 -4.57 -7.69 15.45
N ARG A 174 -5.29 -8.79 15.69
CA ARG A 174 -6.75 -8.92 15.74
C ARG A 174 -7.14 -9.94 16.81
N GLU A 175 -8.42 -10.01 17.09
CA GLU A 175 -9.05 -10.92 18.08
C GLU A 175 -8.68 -12.40 17.87
N ASP A 176 -8.44 -12.78 16.62
CA ASP A 176 -8.15 -14.12 16.10
C ASP A 176 -6.69 -14.34 15.67
N LEU A 177 -5.81 -13.34 15.80
CA LEU A 177 -4.47 -13.36 15.21
C LEU A 177 -3.36 -12.95 16.21
N PRO A 178 -2.71 -13.91 16.88
CA PRO A 178 -1.62 -13.66 17.82
C PRO A 178 -0.32 -13.28 17.12
N ILE A 179 0.39 -12.31 17.69
CA ILE A 179 1.79 -11.97 17.36
C ILE A 179 2.72 -12.61 18.39
N LYS A 180 2.33 -12.61 19.66
CA LYS A 180 3.09 -13.20 20.78
C LYS A 180 2.12 -13.76 21.82
N CYS A 181 2.35 -14.99 22.27
CA CYS A 181 1.54 -15.63 23.31
C CYS A 181 1.97 -15.20 24.72
N ASN A 182 1.02 -15.18 25.65
CA ASN A 182 1.24 -14.78 27.04
C ASN A 182 2.06 -15.83 27.82
N VAL A 183 2.62 -15.44 28.97
CA VAL A 183 3.35 -16.34 29.86
C VAL A 183 2.44 -17.50 30.28
N GLY A 184 2.88 -18.73 30.02
CA GLY A 184 2.07 -19.94 30.21
C GLY A 184 1.40 -20.49 28.95
N TYR A 185 1.54 -19.82 27.80
CA TYR A 185 1.02 -20.26 26.50
C TYR A 185 2.15 -20.47 25.48
N PHE A 186 1.88 -21.20 24.39
CA PHE A 186 2.77 -21.40 23.24
C PHE A 186 2.01 -21.19 21.92
N MET A 187 2.73 -20.84 20.86
CA MET A 187 2.16 -20.47 19.56
C MET A 187 2.07 -21.69 18.62
N TYR A 188 0.86 -22.22 18.45
CA TYR A 188 0.57 -23.33 17.55
C TYR A 188 0.27 -22.81 16.13
N HIS A 189 1.02 -23.31 15.14
CA HIS A 189 0.94 -22.98 13.71
C HIS A 189 0.85 -21.48 13.35
N SER A 190 1.38 -20.58 14.19
CA SER A 190 1.27 -19.12 14.03
C SER A 190 -0.18 -18.61 13.92
N LYS A 191 -1.15 -19.33 14.50
CA LYS A 191 -2.59 -18.97 14.47
C LYS A 191 -3.25 -18.99 15.84
N GLU A 192 -2.77 -19.82 16.77
CA GLU A 192 -3.44 -20.01 18.06
C GLU A 192 -2.43 -20.04 19.21
N CYS A 193 -2.81 -19.47 20.36
CA CYS A 193 -2.02 -19.54 21.60
C CYS A 193 -2.63 -20.59 22.54
N ARG A 194 -2.00 -21.77 22.63
CA ARG A 194 -2.46 -22.88 23.46
C ARG A 194 -1.74 -22.92 24.81
N PRO A 195 -2.41 -23.33 25.90
CA PRO A 195 -1.81 -23.37 27.22
C PRO A 195 -0.73 -24.45 27.30
N LYS A 196 0.41 -24.12 27.91
CA LYS A 196 1.54 -25.05 28.11
C LYS A 196 1.17 -26.28 28.95
N THR A 197 0.04 -26.25 29.67
CA THR A 197 -0.52 -27.39 30.41
C THR A 197 -1.02 -28.52 29.51
N GLU A 198 -1.28 -28.27 28.22
CA GLU A 198 -1.61 -29.34 27.26
C GLU A 198 -0.38 -30.17 26.85
N LEU A 199 0.84 -29.66 27.07
CA LEU A 199 2.09 -30.33 26.71
C LEU A 199 2.44 -31.40 27.75
N THR A 200 1.60 -32.42 27.84
CA THR A 200 1.86 -33.60 28.66
C THR A 200 3.15 -34.28 28.22
N ASN A 201 3.89 -34.83 29.18
CA ASN A 201 5.17 -35.50 28.96
C ASN A 201 6.25 -34.65 28.27
N CYS A 202 6.17 -33.32 28.36
CA CYS A 202 7.19 -32.40 27.85
C CYS A 202 8.19 -31.98 28.95
N VAL A 203 9.47 -31.87 28.60
CA VAL A 203 10.58 -31.45 29.49
C VAL A 203 11.04 -30.02 29.19
N THR A 204 11.18 -29.63 27.92
CA THR A 204 11.52 -28.26 27.51
C THR A 204 10.48 -27.69 26.57
N ILE A 205 10.00 -26.49 26.87
CA ILE A 205 8.90 -25.83 26.16
C ILE A 205 9.37 -24.47 25.63
N ASP A 206 9.47 -24.38 24.31
CA ASP A 206 9.88 -23.18 23.59
C ASP A 206 8.68 -22.24 23.36
N SER A 207 8.81 -21.26 22.46
CA SER A 207 7.72 -20.36 22.07
C SER A 207 6.69 -21.00 21.13
N ILE A 208 7.05 -22.11 20.46
CA ILE A 208 6.22 -22.79 19.44
C ILE A 208 5.63 -24.12 19.97
N GLY A 209 6.04 -24.56 21.16
CA GLY A 209 5.53 -25.76 21.83
C GLY A 209 6.64 -26.61 22.45
N CYS A 210 6.47 -27.92 22.52
CA CYS A 210 7.48 -28.80 23.12
C CYS A 210 8.71 -28.97 22.22
N SER A 211 9.90 -28.74 22.77
CA SER A 211 11.19 -28.95 22.08
C SER A 211 11.92 -30.22 22.53
N LYS A 212 11.61 -30.75 23.73
CA LYS A 212 12.10 -32.05 24.20
C LYS A 212 11.06 -32.72 25.11
N CYS A 213 10.74 -33.98 24.83
CA CYS A 213 9.84 -34.79 25.64
C CYS A 213 10.57 -35.54 26.78
N LEU A 214 9.79 -36.12 27.69
CA LEU A 214 10.25 -37.16 28.62
C LEU A 214 10.70 -38.39 27.83
N ASP A 215 11.57 -39.19 28.45
CA ASP A 215 11.88 -40.52 27.96
C ASP A 215 10.59 -41.37 27.87
N GLY A 216 10.49 -42.18 26.82
CA GLY A 216 9.27 -42.86 26.38
C GLY A 216 8.45 -42.09 25.33
N TYR A 217 8.81 -40.84 25.01
CA TYR A 217 8.06 -39.99 24.08
C TYR A 217 8.96 -39.29 23.03
N TYR A 218 8.37 -38.90 21.90
CA TYR A 218 9.01 -38.07 20.87
C TYR A 218 8.16 -36.85 20.49
N VAL A 219 8.83 -35.78 20.05
CA VAL A 219 8.16 -34.56 19.59
C VAL A 219 7.58 -34.78 18.19
N TYR A 220 6.29 -34.56 18.03
CA TYR A 220 5.61 -34.45 16.75
C TYR A 220 4.54 -33.36 16.82
N ASP A 221 4.51 -32.50 15.81
CA ASP A 221 3.60 -31.34 15.73
C ASP A 221 3.54 -30.49 17.01
N SER A 222 4.70 -30.27 17.65
CA SER A 222 4.84 -29.51 18.91
C SER A 222 4.32 -30.20 20.19
N TYR A 223 3.77 -31.41 20.09
CA TYR A 223 3.31 -32.26 21.21
C TYR A 223 4.18 -33.51 21.39
N CYS A 224 4.03 -34.22 22.51
CA CYS A 224 4.76 -35.44 22.82
C CYS A 224 3.90 -36.68 22.59
N PHE A 225 4.35 -37.57 21.71
CA PHE A 225 3.67 -38.83 21.39
C PHE A 225 4.46 -40.04 21.90
N ASN A 226 3.76 -41.09 22.31
CA ASN A 226 4.37 -42.34 22.81
C ASN A 226 5.34 -42.93 21.78
N CYS A 227 6.49 -43.40 22.25
CA CYS A 227 7.39 -44.22 21.48
C CYS A 227 6.77 -45.60 21.13
N PRO A 228 7.34 -46.32 20.14
CA PRO A 228 6.90 -47.68 19.79
C PRO A 228 6.98 -48.64 20.97
N ASP A 229 6.22 -49.74 20.94
CA ASP A 229 6.19 -50.73 22.02
C ASP A 229 7.60 -51.20 22.43
N ASN A 230 7.83 -51.26 23.74
CA ASN A 230 9.09 -51.65 24.38
C ASN A 230 10.29 -50.71 24.11
N CYS A 231 10.05 -49.50 23.59
CA CYS A 231 11.05 -48.46 23.37
C CYS A 231 11.08 -47.40 24.49
N TYR A 232 12.25 -47.23 25.13
CA TYR A 232 12.53 -46.20 26.13
C TYR A 232 12.83 -44.82 25.52
N SER A 233 13.41 -44.72 24.32
CA SER A 233 13.52 -43.42 23.61
C SER A 233 13.53 -43.61 22.11
N CYS A 234 12.90 -42.70 21.36
CA CYS A 234 12.69 -42.83 19.92
C CYS A 234 12.86 -41.48 19.19
N SER A 235 12.80 -41.51 17.86
CA SER A 235 12.83 -40.30 17.01
C SER A 235 11.51 -40.03 16.29
N ASN A 236 10.72 -41.08 16.06
CA ASN A 236 9.41 -41.07 15.45
C ASN A 236 8.70 -42.40 15.80
N SER A 237 7.44 -42.55 15.36
CA SER A 237 6.61 -43.75 15.55
C SER A 237 7.16 -45.08 14.99
N ASN A 238 8.27 -45.05 14.24
CA ASN A 238 8.87 -46.22 13.61
C ASN A 238 10.36 -46.43 13.97
N THR A 239 11.00 -45.51 14.71
CA THR A 239 12.45 -45.46 14.89
C THR A 239 12.82 -45.36 16.37
N CYS A 240 13.09 -46.51 16.99
CA CYS A 240 13.60 -46.57 18.36
C CYS A 240 15.12 -46.26 18.43
N LYS A 241 15.54 -45.60 19.51
CA LYS A 241 16.91 -45.24 19.86
C LYS A 241 17.40 -45.93 21.13
N LEU A 242 16.54 -46.16 22.13
CA LEU A 242 16.85 -46.89 23.35
C LEU A 242 15.68 -47.81 23.72
N CYS A 243 15.93 -49.09 24.02
CA CYS A 243 14.93 -50.06 24.48
C CYS A 243 14.84 -50.12 26.01
N PHE A 244 13.69 -50.54 26.55
CA PHE A 244 13.57 -50.88 27.97
C PHE A 244 14.40 -52.14 28.32
N ASP A 245 14.79 -52.27 29.59
CA ASP A 245 15.47 -53.46 30.10
C ASP A 245 14.63 -54.72 29.84
N GLY A 246 15.27 -55.78 29.33
CA GLY A 246 14.57 -56.95 28.77
C GLY A 246 14.33 -56.87 27.24
N PHE A 247 14.79 -55.82 26.57
CA PHE A 247 14.70 -55.70 25.11
C PHE A 247 16.01 -55.20 24.49
N VAL A 248 16.30 -55.74 23.30
CA VAL A 248 17.51 -55.48 22.50
C VAL A 248 17.09 -54.85 21.18
N LEU A 249 17.87 -53.89 20.68
CA LEU A 249 17.55 -53.17 19.46
C LEU A 249 17.95 -54.01 18.23
N ASN A 250 16.98 -54.40 17.40
CA ASN A 250 17.22 -55.11 16.14
C ASN A 250 16.70 -54.27 14.96
N GLY A 251 17.61 -53.77 14.13
CA GLY A 251 17.30 -52.73 13.15
C GLY A 251 16.87 -51.43 13.84
N LEU A 252 15.57 -51.10 13.76
CA LEU A 252 14.98 -49.89 14.35
C LEU A 252 13.88 -50.18 15.38
N LYS A 253 13.68 -51.46 15.77
CA LYS A 253 12.65 -51.92 16.71
C LYS A 253 13.25 -52.72 17.86
N CYS A 254 12.60 -52.66 19.02
CA CYS A 254 12.98 -53.43 20.21
C CYS A 254 12.39 -54.83 20.16
N VAL A 255 13.22 -55.85 20.31
CA VAL A 255 12.83 -57.28 20.40
C VAL A 255 13.28 -57.85 21.74
N SER A 256 12.56 -58.83 22.29
CA SER A 256 12.90 -59.38 23.61
C SER A 256 14.27 -60.06 23.59
N TYR A 257 15.08 -59.84 24.63
CA TYR A 257 16.43 -60.42 24.73
C TYR A 257 16.50 -61.95 24.58
N LYS A 258 15.37 -62.64 24.85
CA LYS A 258 15.21 -64.09 24.67
C LYS A 258 15.39 -64.55 23.22
N THR A 259 15.37 -63.66 22.24
CA THR A 259 15.72 -64.00 20.84
C THR A 259 17.22 -64.11 20.59
N ILE A 260 18.07 -63.82 21.59
CA ILE A 260 19.53 -63.93 21.51
C ILE A 260 19.98 -65.11 22.36
N GLU A 261 20.62 -66.09 21.71
CA GLU A 261 21.09 -67.29 22.40
C GLU A 261 22.05 -66.94 23.55
N HIS A 262 21.84 -67.61 24.68
CA HIS A 262 22.60 -67.45 25.92
C HIS A 262 22.56 -66.06 26.58
N CYS A 263 21.69 -65.14 26.16
CA CYS A 263 21.47 -63.87 26.85
C CYS A 263 20.57 -64.05 28.09
N GLU A 264 21.02 -63.65 29.28
CA GLU A 264 20.27 -63.76 30.55
C GLU A 264 19.63 -62.44 30.98
N SER A 265 20.24 -61.30 30.65
CA SER A 265 19.68 -59.95 30.86
C SER A 265 20.12 -58.98 29.76
N SER A 266 19.38 -57.89 29.61
CA SER A 266 19.66 -56.83 28.63
C SER A 266 19.33 -55.47 29.22
N SER A 267 20.14 -54.48 28.86
CA SER A 267 19.94 -53.06 29.16
C SER A 267 20.71 -52.21 28.14
N ASN A 268 20.32 -50.95 27.95
CA ASN A 268 20.94 -50.03 26.99
C ASN A 268 21.06 -50.57 25.55
N ASN A 269 19.96 -51.07 24.97
CA ASN A 269 19.86 -51.68 23.62
C ASN A 269 20.60 -53.00 23.40
N VAL A 270 21.36 -53.51 24.37
CA VAL A 270 22.27 -54.65 24.18
C VAL A 270 22.04 -55.73 25.23
N CYS A 271 22.49 -56.96 24.94
CA CYS A 271 22.60 -57.97 25.98
C CYS A 271 23.65 -57.50 27.02
N THR A 272 23.43 -57.73 28.31
CA THR A 272 24.32 -57.24 29.39
C THR A 272 24.70 -58.30 30.44
N SER A 273 24.04 -59.46 30.45
CA SER A 273 24.61 -60.69 31.02
C SER A 273 24.39 -61.88 30.10
N CYS A 274 25.40 -62.73 30.01
CA CYS A 274 25.34 -64.01 29.30
C CYS A 274 25.39 -65.15 30.30
N SER A 275 24.87 -66.31 29.90
CA SER A 275 24.93 -67.51 30.71
C SER A 275 26.35 -67.93 31.08
N ARG A 276 26.44 -68.70 32.16
CA ARG A 276 27.68 -69.02 32.88
C ARG A 276 28.76 -69.61 31.96
N GLY A 277 29.68 -68.76 31.52
CA GLY A 277 30.78 -69.11 30.60
C GLY A 277 31.09 -68.08 29.51
N PHE A 278 30.22 -67.11 29.28
CA PHE A 278 30.33 -66.13 28.18
C PHE A 278 30.42 -64.67 28.71
N ILE A 279 31.00 -63.76 27.91
CA ILE A 279 30.94 -62.29 28.02
C ILE A 279 30.23 -61.75 26.77
N ILE A 280 29.62 -60.59 26.91
CA ILE A 280 29.10 -59.77 25.83
C ILE A 280 30.23 -59.25 24.94
N LYS A 281 30.09 -59.43 23.62
CA LYS A 281 30.77 -58.69 22.56
C LYS A 281 29.70 -58.13 21.61
N GLY A 282 29.46 -56.83 21.65
CA GLY A 282 28.35 -56.21 20.91
C GLY A 282 27.00 -56.74 21.40
N ASN A 283 26.22 -57.37 20.52
CA ASN A 283 24.93 -57.99 20.86
C ASN A 283 24.99 -59.52 21.04
N ILE A 284 26.19 -60.13 21.12
CA ILE A 284 26.36 -61.59 21.11
C ILE A 284 27.26 -62.02 22.29
N CYS A 285 27.04 -63.24 22.80
CA CYS A 285 27.74 -63.82 23.95
C CYS A 285 28.92 -64.72 23.53
N GLU A 286 30.17 -64.33 23.84
CA GLU A 286 31.43 -65.03 23.53
C GLU A 286 32.33 -65.28 24.77
N ARG A 287 33.12 -66.36 24.79
CA ARG A 287 33.85 -66.87 25.99
C ARG A 287 34.92 -65.91 26.58
N LYS A 288 35.18 -66.04 27.90
CA LYS A 288 35.74 -64.98 28.77
C LYS A 288 37.28 -64.85 28.90
N SER A 289 37.77 -63.61 28.79
CA SER A 289 39.08 -63.06 29.17
C SER A 289 39.00 -61.50 29.07
N MET A 290 39.67 -60.60 29.84
CA MET A 290 40.43 -60.60 31.10
C MET A 290 40.50 -59.12 31.62
N TRP A 291 40.70 -58.85 32.93
CA TRP A 291 40.36 -57.56 33.59
C TRP A 291 41.49 -56.52 33.84
N TRP A 292 42.67 -56.69 33.25
CA TRP A 292 43.89 -55.92 33.54
C TRP A 292 44.02 -54.58 32.77
N ILE A 293 43.12 -54.34 31.81
CA ILE A 293 43.19 -53.19 30.87
C ILE A 293 42.93 -51.84 31.57
N SER A 294 42.11 -51.81 32.64
CA SER A 294 41.69 -50.58 33.32
C SER A 294 42.84 -49.77 33.95
N LEU A 295 43.96 -50.41 34.29
CA LEU A 295 45.16 -49.75 34.82
C LEU A 295 45.96 -48.98 33.76
N ILE A 296 45.74 -49.26 32.47
CA ILE A 296 46.42 -48.63 31.34
C ILE A 296 45.52 -47.60 30.65
N VAL A 297 44.19 -47.81 30.66
CA VAL A 297 43.23 -46.94 29.96
C VAL A 297 43.10 -45.55 30.58
N ILE A 298 43.16 -45.41 31.91
CA ILE A 298 42.91 -44.11 32.56
C ILE A 298 43.99 -43.06 32.20
N PRO A 299 45.31 -43.35 32.26
CA PRO A 299 46.33 -42.43 31.76
C PRO A 299 46.19 -42.11 30.27
N ILE A 300 45.87 -43.11 29.44
CA ILE A 300 45.67 -42.93 27.99
C ILE A 300 44.47 -42.02 27.70
N PHE A 301 43.38 -42.14 28.46
CA PHE A 301 42.18 -41.32 28.29
C PHE A 301 42.45 -39.83 28.60
N ILE A 302 43.23 -39.54 29.65
CA ILE A 302 43.68 -38.17 29.96
C ILE A 302 44.58 -37.63 28.83
N LEU A 303 45.51 -38.45 28.32
CA LEU A 303 46.36 -38.11 27.17
C LEU A 303 45.53 -37.80 25.92
N ILE A 304 44.51 -38.60 25.63
CA ILE A 304 43.57 -38.39 24.51
C ILE A 304 42.80 -37.07 24.68
N ILE A 305 42.32 -36.72 25.88
CA ILE A 305 41.64 -35.44 26.12
C ILE A 305 42.58 -34.25 25.85
N VAL A 306 43.83 -34.31 26.33
CA VAL A 306 44.84 -33.27 26.04
C VAL A 306 45.14 -33.20 24.54
N MET A 307 45.23 -34.36 23.87
CA MET A 307 45.46 -34.41 22.42
C MET A 307 44.26 -33.88 21.61
N ILE A 308 43.03 -34.14 22.03
CA ILE A 308 41.81 -33.58 21.43
C ILE A 308 41.77 -32.06 21.61
N TYR A 309 42.09 -31.54 22.81
CA TYR A 309 42.20 -30.10 23.04
C TYR A 309 43.29 -29.45 22.18
N PHE A 310 44.43 -30.13 22.00
CA PHE A 310 45.50 -29.69 21.11
C PHE A 310 45.06 -29.72 19.63
N ILE A 311 44.37 -30.78 19.19
CA ILE A 311 43.78 -30.86 17.85
C ILE A 311 42.73 -29.76 17.64
N LEU A 312 41.85 -29.48 18.60
CA LEU A 312 40.84 -28.42 18.51
C LEU A 312 41.47 -27.03 18.46
N THR A 313 42.57 -26.79 19.19
CA THR A 313 43.33 -25.52 19.09
C THR A 313 44.14 -25.40 17.81
N LEU A 314 44.61 -26.52 17.23
CA LEU A 314 45.20 -26.54 15.88
C LEU A 314 44.14 -26.35 14.78
N ILE A 315 42.97 -26.97 14.90
CA ILE A 315 41.83 -26.81 13.96
C ILE A 315 41.30 -25.38 14.02
N SER A 316 41.11 -24.79 15.21
CA SER A 316 40.69 -23.39 15.31
C SER A 316 41.76 -22.44 14.76
N LYS A 317 43.05 -22.66 15.04
CA LYS A 317 44.15 -21.93 14.37
C LYS A 317 44.16 -22.15 12.85
N LYS A 318 43.81 -23.34 12.35
CA LYS A 318 43.71 -23.65 10.91
C LYS A 318 42.49 -22.99 10.28
N ILE A 319 41.33 -22.93 10.95
CA ILE A 319 40.13 -22.21 10.51
C ILE A 319 40.36 -20.69 10.50
N ILE A 320 41.08 -20.16 11.50
CA ILE A 320 41.50 -18.74 11.52
C ILE A 320 42.50 -18.44 10.41
N ARG A 321 43.37 -19.38 10.03
CA ARG A 321 44.24 -19.26 8.84
C ARG A 321 43.45 -19.35 7.54
N LEU A 322 42.51 -20.29 7.41
CA LEU A 322 41.63 -20.43 6.23
C LEU A 322 40.77 -19.19 6.01
N LYS A 323 40.27 -18.53 7.08
CA LYS A 323 39.62 -17.20 7.00
C LYS A 323 40.56 -16.06 6.60
N GLN A 324 41.88 -16.26 6.58
CA GLN A 324 42.88 -15.31 6.06
C GLN A 324 43.36 -15.66 4.63
N ASP A 325 42.94 -16.80 4.05
CA ASP A 325 43.52 -17.35 2.82
C ASP A 325 42.75 -17.03 1.52
N ASN A 326 41.88 -16.01 1.51
CA ASN A 326 41.36 -15.40 0.26
C ASN A 326 42.44 -14.55 -0.48
N THR A 327 43.72 -14.67 -0.11
CA THR A 327 44.80 -13.88 -0.71
C THR A 327 45.58 -14.65 -1.78
N LEU A 328 45.47 -14.19 -3.02
CA LEU A 328 46.13 -14.71 -4.21
C LEU A 328 47.65 -14.49 -4.13
N ASN A 329 48.43 -15.35 -4.80
CA ASN A 329 49.88 -15.16 -4.91
C ASN A 329 50.19 -14.16 -6.04
N LEU A 330 50.89 -13.07 -5.71
CA LEU A 330 51.23 -12.03 -6.70
C LEU A 330 52.06 -12.57 -7.88
N LYS A 331 52.92 -13.57 -7.63
CA LYS A 331 53.75 -14.19 -8.68
C LYS A 331 52.96 -14.95 -9.74
N GLU A 332 51.76 -15.44 -9.42
CA GLU A 332 50.90 -16.16 -10.36
C GLU A 332 50.13 -15.18 -11.25
N LEU A 333 49.72 -14.03 -10.70
CA LEU A 333 48.92 -13.00 -11.37
C LEU A 333 49.70 -12.13 -12.38
N PHE A 334 51.01 -11.95 -12.21
CA PHE A 334 51.83 -11.21 -13.18
C PHE A 334 51.84 -11.82 -14.59
N SER A 335 51.41 -13.08 -14.74
CA SER A 335 51.29 -13.76 -16.03
C SER A 335 50.00 -13.42 -16.78
N SER A 336 48.98 -12.90 -16.10
CA SER A 336 47.62 -12.71 -16.63
C SER A 336 47.10 -11.28 -16.53
N GLU A 337 47.64 -10.46 -15.63
CA GLU A 337 47.13 -9.13 -15.29
C GLU A 337 48.23 -8.07 -15.38
N HIS A 338 47.89 -6.90 -15.92
CA HIS A 338 48.79 -5.74 -15.94
C HIS A 338 48.68 -4.98 -14.61
N PHE A 339 49.82 -4.60 -14.01
CA PHE A 339 49.85 -3.91 -12.71
C PHE A 339 50.57 -2.56 -12.80
N GLN A 340 50.02 -1.54 -12.13
CA GLN A 340 50.62 -0.22 -11.93
C GLN A 340 50.95 0.00 -10.44
N GLU A 341 52.13 0.56 -10.14
CA GLU A 341 52.47 0.99 -8.79
C GLU A 341 51.84 2.36 -8.49
N VAL A 342 51.00 2.41 -7.44
CA VAL A 342 50.28 3.62 -7.00
C VAL A 342 50.86 4.21 -5.71
N LEU A 343 51.49 3.37 -4.89
CA LEU A 343 52.27 3.76 -3.71
C LEU A 343 53.49 2.83 -3.60
N PRO A 344 54.60 3.25 -2.98
CA PRO A 344 55.77 2.40 -2.80
C PRO A 344 55.44 1.05 -2.13
N GLY A 345 55.55 -0.04 -2.89
CA GLY A 345 55.22 -1.40 -2.47
C GLY A 345 53.77 -1.85 -2.73
N ILE A 346 52.89 -1.01 -3.27
CA ILE A 346 51.48 -1.32 -3.56
C ILE A 346 51.19 -1.20 -5.06
N LEU A 347 50.74 -2.31 -5.63
CA LEU A 347 50.34 -2.44 -7.03
C LEU A 347 48.81 -2.57 -7.12
N VAL A 348 48.22 -2.03 -8.18
CA VAL A 348 46.82 -2.25 -8.56
C VAL A 348 46.72 -2.62 -10.04
N THR A 349 45.66 -3.33 -10.45
CA THR A 349 45.42 -3.58 -11.88
C THR A 349 45.01 -2.30 -12.60
N ASN A 350 43.91 -1.69 -12.17
CA ASN A 350 43.41 -0.41 -12.71
C ASN A 350 43.35 0.65 -11.61
N ASN A 351 43.86 1.85 -11.88
CA ASN A 351 43.62 3.05 -11.06
C ASN A 351 42.45 3.90 -11.56
N LYS A 352 41.91 3.59 -12.74
CA LYS A 352 40.78 4.29 -13.36
C LYS A 352 39.86 3.29 -14.05
N PHE A 353 38.56 3.43 -13.82
CA PHE A 353 37.51 2.69 -14.52
C PHE A 353 36.75 3.67 -15.42
N THR A 354 36.84 3.43 -16.73
CA THR A 354 36.10 4.15 -17.78
C THR A 354 35.50 3.13 -18.72
N LEU A 355 34.23 3.33 -19.08
CA LEU A 355 33.62 2.64 -20.22
C LEU A 355 34.27 3.13 -21.53
N VAL A 356 34.31 2.27 -22.55
CA VAL A 356 34.98 2.56 -23.83
C VAL A 356 33.98 2.42 -24.97
N GLY A 357 33.66 3.54 -25.64
CA GLY A 357 32.66 3.56 -26.72
C GLY A 357 31.22 3.64 -26.20
N ASP A 358 30.27 3.07 -26.94
CA ASP A 358 28.83 3.04 -26.60
C ASP A 358 28.46 1.99 -25.53
N GLU A 359 29.40 1.61 -24.66
CA GLU A 359 29.09 0.79 -23.49
C GLU A 359 28.45 1.68 -22.41
N TYR A 360 27.34 1.21 -21.82
CA TYR A 360 26.63 1.86 -20.73
C TYR A 360 26.25 0.84 -19.66
N ILE A 361 26.18 1.23 -18.39
CA ILE A 361 25.64 0.34 -17.34
C ILE A 361 24.11 0.49 -17.20
N PRO A 362 23.37 -0.61 -16.97
CA PRO A 362 21.91 -0.61 -16.82
C PRO A 362 21.43 0.11 -15.54
N VAL A 363 20.24 0.72 -15.58
CA VAL A 363 19.64 1.45 -14.46
C VAL A 363 18.73 0.53 -13.63
N ASN A 364 18.88 0.57 -12.31
CA ASN A 364 18.33 -0.36 -11.30
C ASN A 364 18.94 -1.77 -11.30
N GLU A 365 19.99 -2.02 -12.07
CA GLU A 365 20.74 -3.29 -12.06
C GLU A 365 22.16 -3.09 -11.48
N THR A 366 22.71 -4.15 -10.88
CA THR A 366 24.02 -4.09 -10.21
C THR A 366 25.13 -4.51 -11.16
N THR A 367 26.05 -3.59 -11.44
CA THR A 367 27.30 -3.86 -12.16
C THR A 367 28.45 -4.02 -11.16
N THR A 368 29.16 -5.14 -11.22
CA THR A 368 30.35 -5.41 -10.38
C THR A 368 31.63 -5.06 -11.14
N LEU A 369 32.37 -4.07 -10.65
CA LEU A 369 33.75 -3.81 -11.08
C LEU A 369 34.73 -4.63 -10.23
N LYS A 370 35.86 -5.03 -10.81
CA LYS A 370 36.92 -5.79 -10.16
C LYS A 370 38.21 -5.00 -10.10
N LEU A 371 38.81 -4.92 -8.92
CA LEU A 371 40.11 -4.29 -8.67
C LEU A 371 40.99 -5.27 -7.92
N ILE A 372 42.15 -5.65 -8.48
CA ILE A 372 43.12 -6.47 -7.76
C ILE A 372 44.15 -5.53 -7.13
N ILE A 373 44.32 -5.62 -5.81
CA ILE A 373 45.32 -4.85 -5.04
C ILE A 373 46.37 -5.82 -4.52
N ALA A 374 47.65 -5.51 -4.75
CA ALA A 374 48.77 -6.36 -4.36
C ALA A 374 49.85 -5.61 -3.56
N ASN A 375 50.45 -6.32 -2.60
CA ASN A 375 51.56 -5.80 -1.79
C ASN A 375 52.86 -6.50 -2.18
N HIS A 376 53.72 -5.82 -2.93
CA HIS A 376 55.09 -6.27 -3.24
C HIS A 376 56.10 -5.85 -2.15
N GLY A 377 55.72 -4.88 -1.30
CA GLY A 377 56.53 -4.34 -0.22
C GLY A 377 56.92 -5.37 0.86
N LYS A 378 58.02 -5.08 1.58
CA LYS A 378 58.65 -5.99 2.56
C LYS A 378 57.84 -6.25 3.83
N HIS A 379 56.71 -5.57 4.03
CA HIS A 379 55.98 -5.54 5.31
C HIS A 379 54.47 -5.70 5.10
N LYS A 380 53.80 -6.28 6.10
CA LYS A 380 52.34 -6.44 6.12
C LYS A 380 51.69 -5.05 6.22
N VAL A 381 50.66 -4.81 5.40
CA VAL A 381 49.86 -3.58 5.43
C VAL A 381 48.41 -3.87 5.83
N LYS A 382 47.72 -2.87 6.37
CA LYS A 382 46.26 -2.82 6.48
C LYS A 382 45.76 -1.86 5.38
N ILE A 383 44.80 -2.29 4.58
CA ILE A 383 44.18 -1.50 3.51
C ILE A 383 42.71 -1.33 3.86
N GLN A 384 42.21 -0.09 3.83
CA GLN A 384 40.82 0.24 4.14
C GLN A 384 40.28 1.18 3.06
N SER A 385 39.09 0.89 2.54
CA SER A 385 38.45 1.71 1.49
C SER A 385 37.44 2.70 2.07
N SER A 386 37.20 3.80 1.34
CA SER A 386 36.15 4.76 1.64
C SER A 386 35.70 5.48 0.36
N HIS A 387 34.42 5.86 0.30
CA HIS A 387 33.80 6.54 -0.84
C HIS A 387 32.81 7.59 -0.33
N ILE A 388 32.37 8.48 -1.21
CA ILE A 388 31.36 9.50 -0.91
C ILE A 388 29.98 8.90 -1.24
N PRO A 389 29.01 8.89 -0.32
CA PRO A 389 27.68 8.36 -0.61
C PRO A 389 26.91 9.27 -1.58
N SER A 390 26.22 8.66 -2.54
CA SER A 390 25.37 9.34 -3.52
C SER A 390 23.90 8.95 -3.34
N LYS A 391 22.99 9.84 -3.74
CA LYS A 391 21.54 9.52 -3.87
C LYS A 391 21.17 8.99 -5.25
N LYS A 392 22.08 9.05 -6.24
CA LYS A 392 21.85 8.65 -7.64
C LYS A 392 22.19 7.20 -7.94
N TYR A 393 22.98 6.56 -7.09
CA TYR A 393 23.41 5.17 -7.22
C TYR A 393 23.74 4.59 -5.84
N GLN A 394 23.51 3.29 -5.67
CA GLN A 394 24.06 2.54 -4.54
C GLN A 394 25.48 2.08 -4.90
N PHE A 395 26.37 2.10 -3.92
CA PHE A 395 27.77 1.75 -4.11
C PHE A 395 28.28 0.95 -2.91
N THR A 396 28.85 -0.23 -3.14
CA THR A 396 29.42 -1.05 -2.07
C THR A 396 30.77 -1.63 -2.47
N ILE A 397 31.69 -1.76 -1.51
CA ILE A 397 33.03 -2.32 -1.72
C ILE A 397 33.19 -3.54 -0.83
N GLN A 398 33.59 -4.67 -1.41
CA GLN A 398 33.87 -5.91 -0.67
C GLN A 398 35.23 -6.50 -1.10
N PRO A 399 36.10 -6.87 -0.14
CA PRO A 399 36.11 -6.49 1.27
C PRO A 399 36.52 -5.02 1.49
N ASN A 400 35.82 -4.31 2.39
CA ASN A 400 36.16 -2.94 2.78
C ASN A 400 37.49 -2.82 3.56
N LEU A 401 37.86 -3.86 4.32
CA LEU A 401 39.06 -3.90 5.17
C LEU A 401 39.87 -5.18 4.91
N VAL A 402 41.15 -5.03 4.57
CA VAL A 402 42.06 -6.15 4.26
C VAL A 402 43.40 -6.01 4.99
N PHE A 403 44.01 -7.15 5.31
CA PHE A 403 45.36 -7.24 5.85
C PHE A 403 46.28 -8.00 4.88
N LEU A 404 47.06 -7.27 4.07
CA LEU A 404 47.81 -7.86 2.96
C LEU A 404 49.29 -8.09 3.34
N ARG A 405 49.76 -9.33 3.23
CA ARG A 405 51.17 -9.71 3.47
C ARG A 405 52.02 -9.46 2.23
N GLN A 406 53.35 -9.52 2.36
CA GLN A 406 54.27 -9.43 1.22
C GLN A 406 53.97 -10.51 0.16
N ASN A 407 54.07 -10.14 -1.12
CA ASN A 407 53.83 -10.96 -2.30
C ASN A 407 52.42 -11.59 -2.36
N LYS A 408 51.45 -10.97 -1.70
CA LYS A 408 50.04 -11.35 -1.74
C LYS A 408 49.20 -10.27 -2.41
N ALA A 409 48.15 -10.73 -3.08
CA ALA A 409 47.13 -9.90 -3.71
C ALA A 409 45.74 -10.25 -3.16
N ILE A 410 44.79 -9.34 -3.35
CA ILE A 410 43.37 -9.51 -3.02
C ILE A 410 42.53 -8.94 -4.15
N GLU A 411 41.46 -9.65 -4.51
CA GLU A 411 40.42 -9.11 -5.38
C GLU A 411 39.43 -8.31 -4.52
N VAL A 412 39.19 -7.06 -4.90
CA VAL A 412 38.19 -6.16 -4.33
C VAL A 412 37.11 -5.97 -5.38
N THR A 413 35.88 -6.36 -5.05
CA THR A 413 34.70 -6.11 -5.88
C THR A 413 34.05 -4.79 -5.47
N MET A 414 33.56 -4.05 -6.45
CA MET A 414 32.89 -2.76 -6.27
C MET A 414 31.57 -2.82 -7.02
N ASP A 415 30.49 -2.99 -6.27
CA ASP A 415 29.14 -3.17 -6.81
C ASP A 415 28.45 -1.82 -6.90
N ILE A 416 28.00 -1.47 -8.12
CA ILE A 416 27.35 -0.21 -8.46
C ILE A 416 25.94 -0.49 -8.95
N THR A 417 24.93 0.12 -8.33
CA THR A 417 23.53 0.01 -8.76
C THR A 417 22.99 1.42 -9.04
N PRO A 418 22.95 1.89 -10.30
CA PRO A 418 22.38 3.19 -10.65
C PRO A 418 20.88 3.25 -10.35
N ILE A 419 20.38 4.41 -9.93
CA ILE A 419 18.96 4.64 -9.64
C ILE A 419 18.31 5.51 -10.73
N CYS A 420 19.11 6.26 -11.50
CA CYS A 420 18.68 7.15 -12.57
C CYS A 420 19.75 7.22 -13.68
N SER A 421 19.34 7.69 -14.86
CA SER A 421 20.24 7.94 -15.98
C SER A 421 21.15 9.15 -15.71
N THR A 422 22.43 8.92 -15.41
CA THR A 422 23.43 9.92 -14.97
C THR A 422 24.85 9.51 -15.38
N THR A 423 25.80 10.44 -15.38
CA THR A 423 27.24 10.11 -15.40
C THR A 423 27.72 9.92 -13.95
N ILE A 424 28.25 8.75 -13.64
CA ILE A 424 28.82 8.42 -12.33
C ILE A 424 30.29 8.86 -12.31
N LEU A 425 30.55 9.95 -11.61
CA LEU A 425 31.88 10.44 -11.25
C LEU A 425 32.13 10.16 -9.76
N GLN A 426 32.87 9.10 -9.46
CA GLN A 426 33.17 8.70 -8.07
C GLN A 426 34.68 8.46 -7.91
N GLN A 427 35.29 9.15 -6.96
CA GLN A 427 36.66 8.86 -6.52
C GLN A 427 36.61 8.02 -5.23
N ILE A 428 37.33 6.90 -5.21
CA ILE A 428 37.45 6.00 -4.06
C ILE A 428 38.81 6.22 -3.42
N ARG A 429 38.83 6.38 -2.10
CA ARG A 429 40.04 6.53 -1.30
C ARG A 429 40.40 5.20 -0.64
N PHE A 430 41.63 4.75 -0.84
CA PHE A 430 42.21 3.59 -0.16
C PHE A 430 43.31 4.05 0.80
N SER A 431 43.08 3.91 2.10
CA SER A 431 44.04 4.21 3.16
C SER A 431 44.87 2.96 3.48
N VAL A 432 46.19 3.08 3.34
CA VAL A 432 47.18 2.02 3.51
C VAL A 432 48.04 2.32 4.74
N TYR A 433 47.85 1.53 5.80
CA TYR A 433 48.60 1.65 7.05
C TYR A 433 49.74 0.62 7.13
N ASN A 434 50.96 1.10 7.35
CA ASN A 434 52.14 0.26 7.48
C ASN A 434 52.58 0.14 8.96
N PHE A 435 52.42 -1.06 9.52
CA PHE A 435 52.70 -1.37 10.94
C PHE A 435 54.15 -1.13 11.37
N LYS A 436 55.13 -1.12 10.46
CA LYS A 436 56.54 -0.94 10.83
C LYS A 436 56.94 0.52 10.92
N PHE A 437 56.44 1.35 10.01
CA PHE A 437 56.79 2.77 9.94
C PHE A 437 55.77 3.66 10.67
N ASN A 438 54.70 3.07 11.22
CA ASN A 438 53.60 3.76 11.89
C ASN A 438 53.03 4.92 11.05
N LYS A 439 53.00 4.72 9.72
CA LYS A 439 52.66 5.72 8.71
C LYS A 439 51.48 5.23 7.89
N GLU A 440 50.54 6.14 7.69
CA GLU A 440 49.41 5.99 6.79
C GLU A 440 49.71 6.71 5.47
N MET A 441 49.27 6.13 4.36
CA MET A 441 49.39 6.66 3.00
C MET A 441 48.07 6.42 2.28
N GLU A 442 47.69 7.30 1.37
CA GLU A 442 46.43 7.18 0.64
C GLU A 442 46.69 7.08 -0.86
N PHE A 443 45.90 6.28 -1.57
CA PHE A 443 45.78 6.34 -3.01
C PHE A 443 44.31 6.39 -3.44
N TYR A 444 44.09 6.80 -4.68
CA TYR A 444 42.78 7.05 -5.24
C TYR A 444 42.52 6.16 -6.45
N VAL A 445 41.27 5.74 -6.60
CA VAL A 445 40.77 5.03 -7.78
C VAL A 445 39.58 5.80 -8.32
N ASP A 446 39.66 6.22 -9.58
CA ASP A 446 38.64 7.05 -10.22
C ASP A 446 37.66 6.18 -11.03
N ILE A 447 36.36 6.41 -10.83
CA ILE A 447 35.28 5.83 -11.62
C ILE A 447 34.63 6.95 -12.43
N ASN A 448 34.61 6.78 -13.75
CA ASN A 448 33.89 7.62 -14.70
C ASN A 448 33.08 6.73 -15.65
N ILE A 449 31.81 6.53 -15.34
CA ILE A 449 30.93 5.53 -15.97
C ILE A 449 29.60 6.17 -16.32
N GLU A 450 29.16 6.03 -17.56
CA GLU A 450 27.84 6.48 -18.02
C GLU A 450 26.81 5.35 -17.92
N THR A 451 25.59 5.71 -17.52
CA THR A 451 24.43 4.80 -17.49
C THR A 451 23.63 4.90 -18.78
N GLU A 452 22.86 3.87 -19.10
CA GLU A 452 21.87 3.93 -20.19
C GLU A 452 20.87 5.08 -20.01
N GLN A 453 20.35 5.60 -21.13
CA GLN A 453 19.34 6.67 -21.14
C GLN A 453 17.93 6.07 -21.05
N THR A 454 17.27 6.27 -19.92
CA THR A 454 15.94 5.73 -19.59
C THR A 454 14.95 6.85 -19.28
N CYS A 455 13.68 6.51 -19.05
CA CYS A 455 12.70 7.45 -18.51
C CYS A 455 12.94 7.82 -17.02
N ILE A 456 13.99 7.33 -16.37
CA ILE A 456 14.33 7.65 -14.98
C ILE A 456 15.43 8.72 -14.96
N LEU A 457 15.03 9.97 -14.74
CA LEU A 457 15.88 11.14 -14.96
C LEU A 457 16.78 11.46 -13.76
N ASP A 458 17.96 12.01 -14.03
CA ASP A 458 18.80 12.65 -13.02
C ASP A 458 18.14 13.97 -12.56
N PRO A 459 17.90 14.18 -11.25
CA PRO A 459 17.35 15.44 -10.75
C PRO A 459 18.21 16.67 -11.05
N ASP A 460 19.53 16.52 -11.23
CA ASP A 460 20.44 17.64 -11.45
C ASP A 460 20.37 18.18 -12.90
N GLU A 461 19.85 17.39 -13.84
CA GLU A 461 19.54 17.84 -15.22
C GLU A 461 18.24 18.69 -15.29
N LEU A 462 17.47 18.80 -14.20
CA LEU A 462 16.17 19.48 -14.16
C LEU A 462 16.25 20.88 -13.55
N ILE A 463 16.25 21.90 -14.41
CA ILE A 463 16.27 23.30 -13.99
C ILE A 463 14.84 23.76 -13.67
N GLN A 464 14.46 23.75 -12.40
CA GLN A 464 13.17 24.28 -11.94
C GLN A 464 13.14 25.82 -12.00
N LYS A 465 12.11 26.40 -12.62
CA LYS A 465 11.94 27.86 -12.76
C LYS A 465 10.76 28.39 -11.93
N LYS A 466 9.54 28.43 -12.50
CA LYS A 466 8.38 29.12 -11.90
C LYS A 466 7.26 28.15 -11.53
N LYS A 467 6.65 28.27 -10.35
CA LYS A 467 5.41 27.55 -10.00
C LYS A 467 4.27 28.00 -10.93
N ILE A 468 3.61 27.04 -11.60
CA ILE A 468 2.51 27.30 -12.56
C ILE A 468 1.16 26.77 -12.11
N GLY A 469 1.13 25.81 -11.17
CA GLY A 469 -0.09 25.29 -10.57
C GLY A 469 0.18 24.48 -9.31
N GLU A 470 -0.87 24.18 -8.57
CA GLU A 470 -0.86 23.25 -7.44
C GLU A 470 -2.20 22.51 -7.42
N GLY A 471 -2.16 21.20 -7.16
CA GLY A 471 -3.34 20.37 -7.04
C GLY A 471 -3.24 19.38 -5.89
N THR A 472 -4.17 18.42 -5.87
CA THR A 472 -4.27 17.38 -4.85
C THR A 472 -3.01 16.49 -4.80
N PHE A 473 -2.46 16.15 -5.96
CA PHE A 473 -1.35 15.20 -6.10
C PHE A 473 0.05 15.84 -5.92
N GLY A 474 0.19 17.16 -6.13
CA GLY A 474 1.50 17.77 -6.27
C GLY A 474 1.49 19.27 -6.57
N VAL A 475 2.69 19.82 -6.72
CA VAL A 475 2.93 21.19 -7.19
C VAL A 475 3.59 21.13 -8.56
N VAL A 476 3.07 21.89 -9.53
CA VAL A 476 3.59 21.91 -10.90
C VAL A 476 4.41 23.17 -11.12
N TYR A 477 5.64 22.98 -11.58
CA TYR A 477 6.58 24.04 -11.94
C TYR A 477 6.85 24.00 -13.45
N LYS A 478 7.01 25.18 -14.07
CA LYS A 478 7.72 25.28 -15.35
C LYS A 478 9.22 25.13 -15.06
N GLY A 479 9.90 24.35 -15.88
CA GLY A 479 11.35 24.16 -15.81
C GLY A 479 11.97 23.98 -17.20
N GLU A 480 13.19 23.47 -17.22
CA GLU A 480 13.94 23.12 -18.42
C GLU A 480 14.66 21.78 -18.23
N PHE A 481 14.72 20.97 -19.28
CA PHE A 481 15.39 19.68 -19.32
C PHE A 481 16.06 19.49 -20.68
N LYS A 482 17.40 19.37 -20.71
CA LYS A 482 18.21 19.27 -21.95
C LYS A 482 17.81 20.31 -23.01
N GLY A 483 17.64 21.57 -22.61
CA GLY A 483 17.19 22.69 -23.46
C GLY A 483 15.68 22.78 -23.75
N ASN A 484 14.90 21.75 -23.44
CA ASN A 484 13.45 21.73 -23.67
C ASN A 484 12.69 22.40 -22.51
N SER A 485 11.68 23.21 -22.83
CA SER A 485 10.76 23.76 -21.81
C SER A 485 9.80 22.69 -21.32
N VAL A 486 9.87 22.35 -20.03
CA VAL A 486 9.10 21.25 -19.42
C VAL A 486 8.18 21.70 -18.29
N ALA A 487 7.19 20.88 -17.97
CA ALA A 487 6.40 20.94 -16.76
C ALA A 487 6.86 19.84 -15.79
N ILE A 488 7.24 20.23 -14.58
CA ILE A 488 7.75 19.39 -13.51
C ILE A 488 6.68 19.29 -12.42
N LYS A 489 5.95 18.18 -12.36
CA LYS A 489 4.94 17.86 -11.33
C LYS A 489 5.64 17.21 -10.15
N ARG A 490 6.07 17.99 -9.15
CA ARG A 490 6.62 17.47 -7.89
C ARG A 490 5.51 16.87 -7.04
N MET A 491 5.69 15.64 -6.58
CA MET A 491 4.73 14.96 -5.71
C MET A 491 4.80 15.50 -4.29
N LYS A 492 3.67 15.63 -3.60
CA LYS A 492 3.66 16.01 -2.18
C LYS A 492 4.18 14.84 -1.32
N PRO A 493 5.12 15.06 -0.39
CA PRO A 493 5.62 13.98 0.47
C PRO A 493 4.50 13.46 1.37
N LYS A 494 4.13 12.19 1.18
CA LYS A 494 3.24 11.45 2.08
C LYS A 494 4.09 10.64 3.07
N ILE A 495 3.75 10.72 4.35
CA ILE A 495 4.47 10.00 5.41
C ILE A 495 4.11 8.51 5.33
N ASN A 496 5.10 7.66 5.04
CA ASN A 496 5.04 6.18 5.06
C ASN A 496 3.78 5.54 4.45
N ASP A 497 3.49 5.85 3.18
CA ASP A 497 2.44 5.18 2.42
C ASP A 497 3.01 4.44 1.20
N ASN A 498 3.34 3.15 1.39
CA ASN A 498 3.81 2.26 0.31
C ASN A 498 2.82 2.16 -0.86
N SER A 499 1.51 2.40 -0.64
CA SER A 499 0.54 2.37 -1.74
C SER A 499 0.77 3.53 -2.72
N SER A 500 1.13 4.71 -2.21
CA SER A 500 1.39 5.89 -3.04
C SER A 500 2.63 5.77 -3.94
N GLU A 501 3.66 5.04 -3.50
CA GLU A 501 4.84 4.73 -4.31
C GLU A 501 4.49 3.77 -5.46
N ILE A 502 3.67 2.76 -5.18
CA ILE A 502 3.20 1.79 -6.17
C ILE A 502 2.31 2.48 -7.21
N GLU A 503 1.47 3.44 -6.81
CA GLU A 503 0.66 4.22 -7.74
C GLU A 503 1.51 5.14 -8.62
N PHE A 504 2.50 5.82 -8.05
CA PHE A 504 3.44 6.67 -8.82
C PHE A 504 4.22 5.87 -9.88
N ARG A 505 4.80 4.73 -9.49
CA ARG A 505 5.53 3.86 -10.43
C ARG A 505 4.64 3.32 -11.55
N LYS A 506 3.39 2.93 -11.24
CA LYS A 506 2.39 2.51 -12.24
C LYS A 506 1.97 3.64 -13.19
N GLU A 507 1.94 4.90 -12.74
CA GLU A 507 1.69 6.05 -13.62
C GLU A 507 2.87 6.25 -14.58
N VAL A 508 4.12 6.18 -14.08
CA VAL A 508 5.35 6.27 -14.89
C VAL A 508 5.45 5.15 -15.93
N GLU A 509 5.27 3.88 -15.51
CA GLU A 509 5.26 2.69 -16.38
C GLU A 509 4.16 2.71 -17.47
N MET A 510 3.11 3.50 -17.26
CA MET A 510 2.03 3.70 -18.25
C MET A 510 2.40 4.82 -19.24
N LEU A 511 2.88 5.95 -18.72
CA LEU A 511 3.29 7.11 -19.51
C LEU A 511 4.43 6.79 -20.47
N GLU A 512 5.42 6.00 -20.05
CA GLU A 512 6.56 5.56 -20.87
C GLU A 512 6.14 4.83 -22.16
N LYS A 513 5.01 4.11 -22.11
CA LYS A 513 4.46 3.32 -23.22
C LYS A 513 3.65 4.16 -24.20
N PHE A 514 3.30 5.40 -23.86
CA PHE A 514 2.49 6.26 -24.72
C PHE A 514 3.32 6.91 -25.82
N ARG A 515 2.94 6.62 -27.07
CA ARG A 515 3.53 7.17 -28.29
C ARG A 515 2.40 7.70 -29.17
N CYS A 516 1.87 8.87 -28.80
CA CYS A 516 0.75 9.51 -29.48
C CYS A 516 0.86 11.03 -29.42
N ASN A 517 0.68 11.71 -30.55
CA ASN A 517 0.77 13.18 -30.63
C ASN A 517 -0.34 13.91 -29.87
N TYR A 518 -1.45 13.23 -29.56
CA TYR A 518 -2.61 13.77 -28.85
C TYR A 518 -2.55 13.56 -27.32
N ILE A 519 -1.49 12.92 -26.83
CA ILE A 519 -1.19 12.76 -25.40
C ILE A 519 0.01 13.65 -25.06
N ILE A 520 0.01 14.22 -23.85
CA ILE A 520 1.13 15.03 -23.37
C ILE A 520 2.43 14.22 -23.40
N HIS A 521 3.47 14.74 -24.04
CA HIS A 521 4.75 14.06 -24.16
C HIS A 521 5.42 13.95 -22.79
N PHE A 522 5.74 12.73 -22.40
CA PHE A 522 6.43 12.40 -21.16
C PHE A 522 7.93 12.25 -21.44
N TYR A 523 8.75 13.06 -20.77
CA TYR A 523 10.21 12.96 -20.84
C TYR A 523 10.78 11.95 -19.85
N GLY A 524 10.11 11.76 -18.72
CA GLY A 524 10.54 10.85 -17.66
C GLY A 524 10.14 11.30 -16.26
N ALA A 525 10.64 10.60 -15.26
CA ALA A 525 10.38 10.87 -13.85
C ALA A 525 11.65 10.75 -13.01
N VAL A 526 11.74 11.55 -11.94
CA VAL A 526 12.71 11.36 -10.87
C VAL A 526 12.07 10.48 -9.81
N ILE A 527 12.74 9.38 -9.46
CA ILE A 527 12.26 8.41 -8.45
C ILE A 527 12.95 8.63 -7.09
N ILE A 528 14.04 9.40 -7.04
CA ILE A 528 14.79 9.72 -5.82
C ILE A 528 13.89 10.47 -4.82
N GLN A 529 13.77 9.93 -3.59
CA GLN A 529 12.69 10.22 -2.65
C GLN A 529 12.42 11.70 -2.37
N ASP A 530 13.46 12.51 -2.14
CA ASP A 530 13.32 13.95 -1.83
C ASP A 530 12.97 14.81 -3.07
N ASN A 531 13.16 14.26 -4.28
CA ASN A 531 13.00 14.96 -5.55
C ASN A 531 11.94 14.33 -6.46
N LYS A 532 11.06 13.47 -5.94
CA LYS A 532 10.04 12.75 -6.72
C LYS A 532 9.17 13.68 -7.56
N CYS A 533 9.29 13.54 -8.88
CA CYS A 533 8.52 14.33 -9.85
C CYS A 533 8.35 13.63 -11.19
N MET A 534 7.30 14.00 -11.92
CA MET A 534 7.13 13.67 -13.35
C MET A 534 7.42 14.88 -14.22
N VAL A 535 8.03 14.64 -15.39
CA VAL A 535 8.48 15.67 -16.33
C VAL A 535 7.78 15.45 -17.68
N THR A 536 6.98 16.43 -18.09
CA THR A 536 6.25 16.43 -19.38
C THR A 536 6.58 17.67 -20.19
N GLU A 537 6.18 17.72 -21.47
CA GLU A 537 6.22 18.96 -22.25
C GLU A 537 5.41 20.08 -21.57
N TYR A 538 5.87 21.33 -21.76
CA TYR A 538 5.20 22.50 -21.22
C TYR A 538 4.14 23.04 -22.19
N ALA A 539 2.87 22.80 -21.88
CA ALA A 539 1.74 23.43 -22.56
C ALA A 539 1.66 24.93 -22.24
N LYS A 540 2.09 25.77 -23.19
CA LYS A 540 2.23 27.24 -23.04
C LYS A 540 0.96 27.93 -22.55
N TYR A 541 -0.21 27.48 -22.98
CA TYR A 541 -1.49 28.12 -22.71
C TYR A 541 -2.26 27.52 -21.51
N GLY A 542 -1.71 26.48 -20.87
CA GLY A 542 -2.33 25.81 -19.71
C GLY A 542 -3.47 24.88 -20.09
N SER A 543 -4.40 24.64 -19.15
CA SER A 543 -5.58 23.81 -19.37
C SER A 543 -6.74 24.58 -20.01
N VAL A 544 -7.64 23.87 -20.70
CA VAL A 544 -8.86 24.45 -21.28
C VAL A 544 -9.74 25.06 -20.18
N GLN A 545 -9.88 24.42 -19.03
CA GLN A 545 -10.62 24.96 -17.87
C GLN A 545 -10.08 26.34 -17.45
N LYS A 546 -8.76 26.47 -17.29
CA LYS A 546 -8.13 27.73 -16.90
C LYS A 546 -8.31 28.82 -17.96
N MET A 547 -8.44 28.45 -19.24
CA MET A 547 -8.71 29.42 -20.31
C MET A 547 -10.19 29.81 -20.40
N ILE A 548 -11.11 28.92 -20.00
CA ILE A 548 -12.53 29.25 -19.79
C ILE A 548 -12.68 30.27 -18.66
N GLU A 549 -12.03 30.03 -17.52
CA GLU A 549 -12.09 30.91 -16.33
C GLU A 549 -11.43 32.29 -16.56
N SER A 550 -10.39 32.37 -17.38
CA SER A 550 -9.57 33.59 -17.53
C SER A 550 -9.87 34.43 -18.75
N LYS A 551 -10.68 33.94 -19.72
CA LYS A 551 -10.99 34.68 -20.95
C LYS A 551 -12.46 34.55 -21.37
N PRO A 552 -13.08 35.64 -21.86
CA PRO A 552 -14.45 35.61 -22.37
C PRO A 552 -14.59 34.68 -23.59
N SER A 553 -15.81 34.21 -23.83
CA SER A 553 -16.13 33.16 -24.81
C SER A 553 -15.80 33.51 -26.27
N ASN A 554 -15.74 34.80 -26.59
CA ASN A 554 -15.36 35.36 -27.89
C ASN A 554 -13.84 35.37 -28.14
N SER A 555 -13.02 35.07 -27.13
CA SER A 555 -11.55 35.06 -27.25
C SER A 555 -11.00 33.91 -28.10
N LEU A 556 -11.81 32.87 -28.37
CA LEU A 556 -11.47 31.74 -29.23
C LEU A 556 -12.55 31.51 -30.30
N SER A 557 -12.10 31.28 -31.54
CA SER A 557 -12.99 30.90 -32.63
C SER A 557 -13.60 29.50 -32.41
N LYS A 558 -14.82 29.29 -32.95
CA LYS A 558 -15.48 27.98 -32.92
C LYS A 558 -14.66 26.89 -33.63
N SER A 559 -13.88 27.27 -34.65
CA SER A 559 -12.94 26.38 -35.35
C SER A 559 -11.90 25.78 -34.39
N ILE A 560 -11.22 26.62 -33.60
CA ILE A 560 -10.20 26.18 -32.64
C ILE A 560 -10.84 25.29 -31.57
N LYS A 561 -12.02 25.64 -31.04
CA LYS A 561 -12.74 24.85 -30.03
C LYS A 561 -13.05 23.43 -30.51
N ILE A 562 -13.59 23.29 -31.73
CA ILE A 562 -13.85 21.97 -32.34
C ILE A 562 -12.55 21.21 -32.63
N LYS A 563 -11.50 21.90 -33.07
CA LYS A 563 -10.18 21.28 -33.32
C LYS A 563 -9.55 20.71 -32.04
N MET A 564 -9.60 21.46 -30.93
CA MET A 564 -9.19 20.96 -29.61
C MET A 564 -9.99 19.72 -29.18
N LEU A 565 -11.31 19.71 -29.41
CA LEU A 565 -12.14 18.55 -29.11
C LEU A 565 -11.79 17.34 -29.99
N LEU A 566 -11.49 17.54 -31.28
CA LEU A 566 -11.01 16.48 -32.18
C LEU A 566 -9.65 15.91 -31.74
N ASP A 567 -8.72 16.78 -31.36
CA ASP A 567 -7.40 16.37 -30.85
C ASP A 567 -7.56 15.48 -29.61
N ILE A 568 -8.37 15.92 -28.64
CA ILE A 568 -8.67 15.14 -27.43
C ILE A 568 -9.40 13.83 -27.75
N ALA A 569 -10.36 13.83 -28.69
CA ALA A 569 -11.07 12.63 -29.10
C ALA A 569 -10.11 11.57 -29.68
N ARG A 570 -9.13 11.97 -30.50
CA ARG A 570 -8.07 11.08 -31.02
C ARG A 570 -7.12 10.60 -29.92
N GLY A 571 -6.88 11.41 -28.89
CA GLY A 571 -6.19 10.99 -27.66
C GLY A 571 -6.96 9.87 -26.91
N ILE A 572 -8.28 10.02 -26.78
CA ILE A 572 -9.16 9.01 -26.16
C ILE A 572 -9.20 7.72 -27.00
N GLU A 573 -9.30 7.85 -28.33
CA GLU A 573 -9.26 6.72 -29.28
C GLU A 573 -7.99 5.90 -29.12
N TYR A 574 -6.82 6.56 -29.06
CA TYR A 574 -5.55 5.89 -28.80
C TYR A 574 -5.56 5.10 -27.47
N LEU A 575 -6.09 5.67 -26.39
CA LEU A 575 -6.18 4.96 -25.11
C LEU A 575 -7.11 3.75 -25.18
N HIS A 576 -8.29 3.91 -25.79
CA HIS A 576 -9.31 2.86 -25.88
C HIS A 576 -8.81 1.69 -26.74
N ASN A 577 -8.10 1.98 -27.84
CA ASN A 577 -7.47 0.97 -28.70
C ASN A 577 -6.33 0.21 -27.99
N ASN A 578 -5.64 0.85 -27.04
CA ASN A 578 -4.64 0.21 -26.17
C ASN A 578 -5.26 -0.45 -24.92
N GLY A 579 -6.58 -0.51 -24.81
CA GLY A 579 -7.29 -1.15 -23.69
C GLY A 579 -7.17 -0.38 -22.37
N ILE A 580 -7.03 0.94 -22.41
CA ILE A 580 -6.82 1.82 -21.25
C ILE A 580 -8.01 2.79 -21.12
N LEU A 581 -8.48 2.96 -19.88
CA LEU A 581 -9.48 3.97 -19.52
C LEU A 581 -8.80 5.15 -18.83
N HIS A 582 -9.21 6.38 -19.17
CA HIS A 582 -8.68 7.60 -18.55
C HIS A 582 -9.33 7.89 -17.20
N ARG A 583 -10.66 7.75 -17.11
CA ARG A 583 -11.51 7.89 -15.92
C ARG A 583 -11.62 9.29 -15.28
N ASP A 584 -10.84 10.27 -15.72
CA ASP A 584 -10.98 11.69 -15.31
C ASP A 584 -10.82 12.65 -16.51
N ILE A 585 -11.58 12.42 -17.59
CA ILE A 585 -11.61 13.33 -18.76
C ILE A 585 -12.46 14.56 -18.41
N LYS A 586 -11.83 15.74 -18.44
CA LYS A 586 -12.44 17.04 -18.14
C LYS A 586 -11.57 18.18 -18.69
N PRO A 587 -12.08 19.42 -18.83
CA PRO A 587 -11.31 20.55 -19.36
C PRO A 587 -10.02 20.91 -18.60
N ASP A 588 -9.86 20.55 -17.32
CA ASP A 588 -8.58 20.69 -16.60
C ASP A 588 -7.46 19.81 -17.19
N ASN A 589 -7.84 18.61 -17.63
CA ASN A 589 -6.94 17.56 -18.12
C ASN A 589 -6.76 17.62 -19.65
N MET A 590 -7.24 18.71 -20.27
CA MET A 590 -7.02 19.04 -21.68
C MET A 590 -6.05 20.22 -21.72
N LEU A 591 -4.80 19.97 -22.12
CA LEU A 591 -3.74 20.98 -22.17
C LEU A 591 -3.60 21.58 -23.57
N ILE A 592 -3.48 22.90 -23.64
CA ILE A 592 -3.43 23.64 -24.90
C ILE A 592 -1.98 23.89 -25.30
N THR A 593 -1.58 23.28 -26.41
CA THR A 593 -0.25 23.40 -27.01
C THR A 593 -0.18 24.58 -27.99
N SER A 594 -1.24 24.80 -28.78
CA SER A 594 -1.34 25.95 -29.68
C SER A 594 -2.77 26.51 -29.78
N LEU A 595 -2.87 27.73 -30.30
CA LEU A 595 -4.10 28.41 -30.71
C LEU A 595 -4.14 28.67 -32.22
N ASP A 596 -3.13 28.21 -32.97
CA ASP A 596 -2.96 28.52 -34.40
C ASP A 596 -3.70 27.49 -35.27
N ASN A 597 -4.58 27.97 -36.16
CA ASN A 597 -5.40 27.10 -37.01
C ASN A 597 -4.57 26.20 -37.94
N ASP A 598 -3.32 26.53 -38.23
CA ASP A 598 -2.44 25.79 -39.15
C ASP A 598 -1.62 24.69 -38.45
N ILE A 599 -1.50 24.71 -37.11
CA ILE A 599 -0.74 23.70 -36.36
C ILE A 599 -1.57 22.41 -36.20
N PRO A 600 -1.06 21.21 -36.51
CA PRO A 600 -1.87 19.99 -36.56
C PRO A 600 -2.49 19.57 -35.22
N VAL A 601 -1.85 19.88 -34.07
CA VAL A 601 -2.34 19.52 -32.73
C VAL A 601 -2.33 20.73 -31.80
N ASN A 602 -3.49 21.09 -31.29
CA ASN A 602 -3.77 22.29 -30.48
C ASN A 602 -4.10 21.95 -29.03
N ALA A 603 -4.64 20.76 -28.78
CA ALA A 603 -4.82 20.22 -27.44
C ALA A 603 -4.22 18.82 -27.29
N LYS A 604 -3.79 18.49 -26.07
CA LYS A 604 -3.29 17.16 -25.67
C LYS A 604 -3.88 16.73 -24.33
N LEU A 605 -4.15 15.45 -24.17
CA LEU A 605 -4.70 14.85 -22.95
C LEU A 605 -3.60 14.63 -21.89
N THR A 606 -3.91 14.86 -20.60
CA THR A 606 -2.98 14.74 -19.46
C THR A 606 -3.63 14.15 -18.20
N ASP A 607 -2.82 13.95 -17.16
CA ASP A 607 -3.15 13.49 -15.81
C ASP A 607 -3.66 12.03 -15.70
N PHE A 608 -2.72 11.10 -15.87
CA PHE A 608 -2.98 9.66 -15.98
C PHE A 608 -2.97 8.90 -14.64
N GLY A 609 -2.80 9.57 -13.50
CA GLY A 609 -2.84 8.90 -12.18
C GLY A 609 -4.16 8.13 -11.91
N SER A 610 -5.26 8.59 -12.51
CA SER A 610 -6.54 7.88 -12.50
C SER A 610 -6.68 6.79 -13.57
N ALA A 611 -5.79 6.70 -14.58
CA ALA A 611 -5.92 5.76 -15.68
C ALA A 611 -5.69 4.30 -15.24
N ARG A 612 -6.37 3.34 -15.89
CA ARG A 612 -6.24 1.89 -15.61
C ARG A 612 -6.48 1.06 -16.88
N ASN A 613 -5.81 -0.10 -16.97
CA ASN A 613 -6.06 -1.09 -18.03
C ASN A 613 -7.39 -1.83 -17.78
N ILE A 614 -8.19 -2.02 -18.84
CA ILE A 614 -9.53 -2.63 -18.81
C ILE A 614 -9.47 -4.08 -18.28
N ASN A 615 -8.43 -4.85 -18.61
CA ASN A 615 -8.32 -6.25 -18.20
C ASN A 615 -8.05 -6.38 -16.69
N SER A 616 -7.27 -5.44 -16.12
CA SER A 616 -7.02 -5.39 -14.67
C SER A 616 -8.27 -5.04 -13.84
N LEU A 617 -9.29 -4.41 -14.46
CA LEU A 617 -10.55 -4.09 -13.79
C LEU A 617 -11.52 -5.28 -13.71
N MET A 618 -11.28 -6.37 -14.46
CA MET A 618 -12.14 -7.56 -14.38
C MET A 618 -11.82 -8.46 -13.16
N THR A 619 -10.58 -8.42 -12.66
CA THR A 619 -10.10 -9.31 -11.59
C THR A 619 -10.13 -8.68 -10.19
N ASN A 620 -9.95 -7.36 -10.06
CA ASN A 620 -9.92 -6.66 -8.76
C ASN A 620 -10.79 -5.39 -8.79
N MET A 621 -12.12 -5.54 -8.67
CA MET A 621 -13.07 -4.41 -8.61
C MET A 621 -13.17 -3.80 -7.19
N THR A 622 -12.09 -3.21 -6.68
CA THR A 622 -12.21 -2.28 -5.56
C THR A 622 -12.72 -0.92 -6.06
N PHE A 623 -13.94 -0.56 -5.66
CA PHE A 623 -14.47 0.80 -5.84
C PHE A 623 -13.60 1.76 -5.02
N THR A 624 -12.62 2.36 -5.67
CA THR A 624 -11.70 3.34 -5.08
C THR A 624 -12.47 4.63 -4.79
N LYS A 625 -12.79 4.86 -3.51
CA LYS A 625 -13.46 6.09 -3.06
C LYS A 625 -12.68 7.31 -3.55
N GLY A 626 -13.34 8.19 -4.31
CA GLY A 626 -12.78 9.48 -4.73
C GLY A 626 -12.01 9.51 -6.06
N VAL A 627 -12.15 8.50 -6.93
CA VAL A 627 -11.58 8.56 -8.29
C VAL A 627 -12.49 9.34 -9.23
N GLY A 628 -11.94 10.37 -9.88
CA GLY A 628 -12.61 11.22 -10.87
C GLY A 628 -13.35 12.42 -10.28
N THR A 629 -13.72 13.36 -11.14
CA THR A 629 -14.44 14.60 -10.75
C THR A 629 -15.96 14.40 -10.84
N PRO A 630 -16.75 14.51 -9.75
CA PRO A 630 -18.17 14.12 -9.72
C PRO A 630 -19.04 14.73 -10.83
N SER A 631 -18.78 15.98 -11.22
CA SER A 631 -19.50 16.70 -12.27
C SER A 631 -19.34 16.11 -13.68
N PHE A 632 -18.31 15.28 -13.90
CA PHE A 632 -18.00 14.63 -15.18
C PHE A 632 -18.27 13.12 -15.14
N MET A 633 -18.65 12.55 -13.99
CA MET A 633 -18.83 11.10 -13.86
C MET A 633 -20.09 10.59 -14.55
N ALA A 634 -19.95 9.47 -15.25
CA ALA A 634 -21.07 8.75 -15.86
C ALA A 634 -22.08 8.21 -14.80
N PRO A 635 -23.39 8.15 -15.12
CA PRO A 635 -24.43 7.69 -14.18
C PRO A 635 -24.16 6.30 -13.57
N GLU A 636 -23.56 5.39 -14.34
CA GLU A 636 -23.19 4.05 -13.88
C GLU A 636 -22.05 4.07 -12.85
N ILE A 637 -21.10 5.01 -12.94
CA ILE A 637 -20.03 5.20 -11.95
C ILE A 637 -20.63 5.72 -10.65
N LEU A 638 -21.48 6.75 -10.73
CA LEU A 638 -22.20 7.32 -9.58
C LEU A 638 -23.07 6.26 -8.88
N LYS A 639 -23.75 5.41 -9.66
CA LYS A 639 -24.57 4.28 -9.18
C LYS A 639 -23.74 3.05 -8.76
N ARG A 640 -22.41 3.13 -8.74
CA ARG A 640 -21.48 2.04 -8.38
C ARG A 640 -21.72 0.74 -9.17
N LYS A 641 -22.03 0.85 -10.45
CA LYS A 641 -22.12 -0.26 -11.40
C LYS A 641 -20.77 -0.49 -12.10
N LYS A 642 -20.66 -1.60 -12.83
CA LYS A 642 -19.50 -1.87 -13.72
C LYS A 642 -19.50 -0.87 -14.88
N TYR A 643 -18.32 -0.41 -15.29
CA TYR A 643 -18.12 0.55 -16.39
C TYR A 643 -16.97 0.13 -17.31
N LYS A 644 -16.93 0.70 -18.52
CA LYS A 644 -15.93 0.47 -19.58
C LYS A 644 -15.64 1.80 -20.30
N THR A 645 -15.13 1.76 -21.53
CA THR A 645 -14.84 2.90 -22.43
C THR A 645 -16.01 3.89 -22.56
N ALA A 646 -17.25 3.41 -22.54
CA ALA A 646 -18.46 4.25 -22.60
C ALA A 646 -18.58 5.29 -21.46
N ALA A 647 -17.87 5.11 -20.33
CA ALA A 647 -17.83 6.11 -19.26
C ALA A 647 -16.91 7.29 -19.62
N ASP A 648 -15.78 7.04 -20.29
CA ASP A 648 -14.91 8.10 -20.82
C ASP A 648 -15.65 8.93 -21.89
N ILE A 649 -16.51 8.31 -22.70
CA ILE A 649 -17.38 9.01 -23.68
C ILE A 649 -18.35 9.96 -22.99
N TYR A 650 -18.95 9.55 -21.87
CA TYR A 650 -19.84 10.42 -21.09
C TYR A 650 -19.09 11.64 -20.54
N SER A 651 -17.91 11.42 -19.94
CA SER A 651 -17.04 12.49 -19.42
C SER A 651 -16.61 13.45 -20.55
N PHE A 652 -16.34 12.90 -21.73
CA PHE A 652 -16.05 13.68 -22.93
C PHE A 652 -17.26 14.48 -23.42
N ALA A 653 -18.49 13.96 -23.35
CA ALA A 653 -19.71 14.70 -23.70
C ALA A 653 -19.92 15.95 -22.84
N ILE A 654 -19.73 15.83 -21.51
CA ILE A 654 -19.76 16.97 -20.58
C ILE A 654 -18.63 17.97 -20.89
N SER A 655 -17.48 17.48 -21.34
CA SER A 655 -16.37 18.32 -21.80
C SER A 655 -16.68 19.07 -23.10
N ILE A 656 -17.29 18.40 -24.10
CA ILE A 656 -17.79 19.05 -25.33
C ILE A 656 -18.78 20.16 -24.97
N TYR A 657 -19.71 19.89 -24.05
CA TYR A 657 -20.67 20.89 -23.58
C TYR A 657 -19.95 22.12 -23.02
N SER A 658 -19.07 21.95 -22.02
CA SER A 658 -18.32 23.03 -21.39
C SER A 658 -17.44 23.83 -22.35
N VAL A 659 -16.76 23.16 -23.28
CA VAL A 659 -15.91 23.82 -24.29
C VAL A 659 -16.74 24.59 -25.31
N MET A 660 -17.94 24.11 -25.68
CA MET A 660 -18.76 24.77 -26.69
C MET A 660 -19.62 25.91 -26.13
N THR A 661 -20.10 25.82 -24.87
CA THR A 661 -20.69 26.96 -24.15
C THR A 661 -19.63 27.97 -23.70
N TRP A 662 -18.41 27.48 -23.40
CA TRP A 662 -17.32 28.22 -22.75
C TRP A 662 -17.65 28.61 -21.30
N GLU A 663 -18.29 27.69 -20.58
CA GLU A 663 -18.78 27.87 -19.20
C GLU A 663 -18.58 26.59 -18.37
N ASP A 664 -18.68 26.70 -17.04
CA ASP A 664 -18.79 25.54 -16.15
C ASP A 664 -20.10 24.79 -16.48
N PRO A 665 -20.06 23.47 -16.78
CA PRO A 665 -21.27 22.72 -17.10
C PRO A 665 -22.28 22.67 -15.94
N TYR A 666 -21.84 22.84 -14.69
CA TYR A 666 -22.67 22.81 -13.48
C TYR A 666 -22.32 23.98 -12.54
N PRO A 667 -22.75 25.21 -12.88
CA PRO A 667 -22.34 26.42 -12.16
C PRO A 667 -22.83 26.40 -10.70
N LYS A 668 -21.98 26.87 -9.78
CA LYS A 668 -22.22 26.83 -8.31
C LYS A 668 -23.50 27.56 -7.87
N GLN A 669 -24.00 28.50 -8.66
CA GLN A 669 -25.24 29.23 -8.43
C GLN A 669 -26.48 28.33 -8.58
N GLU A 670 -26.39 27.28 -9.40
CA GLU A 670 -27.46 26.29 -9.64
C GLU A 670 -27.16 24.97 -8.90
N PHE A 671 -25.88 24.61 -8.80
CA PHE A 671 -25.37 23.39 -8.14
C PHE A 671 -24.37 23.75 -7.03
N GLU A 672 -24.88 24.18 -5.88
CA GLU A 672 -24.07 24.63 -4.73
C GLU A 672 -23.02 23.59 -4.30
N TYR A 673 -23.33 22.29 -4.43
CA TYR A 673 -22.46 21.19 -4.02
C TYR A 673 -22.37 20.04 -5.04
N PRO A 674 -21.21 19.36 -5.16
CA PRO A 674 -21.01 18.28 -6.14
C PRO A 674 -21.95 17.06 -5.99
N TRP A 675 -22.48 16.80 -4.78
CA TRP A 675 -23.45 15.72 -4.59
C TRP A 675 -24.83 16.04 -5.21
N VAL A 676 -25.18 17.32 -5.36
CA VAL A 676 -26.42 17.73 -6.03
C VAL A 676 -26.33 17.37 -7.52
N ILE A 677 -25.16 17.57 -8.14
CA ILE A 677 -24.87 17.14 -9.52
C ILE A 677 -24.99 15.62 -9.64
N ALA A 678 -24.38 14.88 -8.71
CA ALA A 678 -24.45 13.42 -8.69
C ALA A 678 -25.91 12.91 -8.61
N THR A 679 -26.75 13.52 -7.76
CA THR A 679 -28.18 13.18 -7.66
C THR A 679 -28.93 13.56 -8.93
N PHE A 680 -28.75 14.78 -9.46
CA PHE A 680 -29.38 15.26 -10.69
C PHE A 680 -29.13 14.31 -11.88
N VAL A 681 -27.87 13.95 -12.10
CA VAL A 681 -27.43 13.01 -13.14
C VAL A 681 -27.95 11.59 -12.87
N ALA A 682 -27.87 11.11 -11.63
CA ALA A 682 -28.36 9.78 -11.27
C ALA A 682 -29.88 9.62 -11.46
N SER A 683 -30.65 10.70 -11.30
CA SER A 683 -32.09 10.76 -11.59
C SER A 683 -32.44 10.86 -13.08
N GLY A 684 -31.45 10.86 -13.99
CA GLY A 684 -31.67 10.88 -15.44
C GLY A 684 -31.75 12.28 -16.07
N HIS A 685 -31.56 13.36 -15.29
CA HIS A 685 -31.55 14.71 -15.84
C HIS A 685 -30.23 15.01 -16.58
N ARG A 686 -30.27 15.99 -17.49
CA ARG A 686 -29.14 16.45 -18.32
C ARG A 686 -29.17 17.98 -18.46
N ARG A 687 -28.05 18.57 -18.88
CA ARG A 687 -27.98 20.03 -19.07
C ARG A 687 -28.76 20.46 -20.32
N PRO A 688 -29.50 21.59 -20.27
CA PRO A 688 -30.24 22.12 -21.40
C PRO A 688 -29.30 22.67 -22.49
N GLN A 689 -29.84 22.90 -23.70
CA GLN A 689 -29.08 23.26 -24.89
C GLN A 689 -28.28 24.58 -24.80
N ASN A 690 -28.71 25.56 -23.98
CA ASN A 690 -27.99 26.81 -23.68
C ASN A 690 -27.25 27.44 -24.87
N ASN A 691 -28.00 27.83 -25.91
CA ASN A 691 -27.49 28.48 -27.13
C ASN A 691 -26.46 27.68 -27.96
N LEU A 692 -26.23 26.39 -27.64
CA LEU A 692 -25.48 25.49 -28.51
C LEU A 692 -26.24 25.25 -29.82
N PRO A 693 -25.56 25.13 -30.97
CA PRO A 693 -26.21 24.73 -32.22
C PRO A 693 -26.78 23.31 -32.12
N ASP A 694 -27.95 23.06 -32.72
CA ASP A 694 -28.67 21.78 -32.65
C ASP A 694 -27.79 20.57 -32.99
N TYR A 695 -26.92 20.70 -34.00
CA TYR A 695 -26.00 19.63 -34.42
C TYR A 695 -24.94 19.29 -33.37
N VAL A 696 -24.48 20.27 -32.56
CA VAL A 696 -23.55 20.04 -31.44
C VAL A 696 -24.30 19.41 -30.29
N TYR A 697 -25.48 19.94 -29.95
CA TYR A 697 -26.27 19.43 -28.84
C TYR A 697 -26.77 18.00 -29.09
N LYS A 698 -27.12 17.66 -30.33
CA LYS A 698 -27.42 16.29 -30.75
C LYS A 698 -26.25 15.33 -30.49
N LEU A 699 -25.03 15.69 -30.87
CA LEU A 699 -23.83 14.89 -30.60
C LEU A 699 -23.64 14.65 -29.09
N ILE A 700 -23.74 15.72 -28.28
CA ILE A 700 -23.66 15.61 -26.81
C ILE A 700 -24.74 14.66 -26.29
N CYS A 701 -25.96 14.75 -26.80
CA CYS A 701 -27.07 13.86 -26.46
C CYS A 701 -26.78 12.37 -26.76
N GLU A 702 -26.21 12.07 -27.93
CA GLU A 702 -25.83 10.71 -28.33
C GLU A 702 -24.62 10.17 -27.54
N CYS A 703 -23.78 11.04 -26.96
CA CYS A 703 -22.66 10.64 -26.11
C CYS A 703 -23.00 10.51 -24.61
N TRP A 704 -24.02 11.20 -24.09
CA TRP A 704 -24.37 11.21 -22.65
C TRP A 704 -25.62 10.40 -22.24
N CYS A 705 -26.07 9.47 -23.08
CA CYS A 705 -27.16 8.52 -22.78
C CYS A 705 -27.02 7.85 -21.41
N ASP A 706 -28.13 7.60 -20.70
CA ASP A 706 -28.09 6.88 -19.41
C ASP A 706 -27.54 5.46 -19.57
N GLU A 707 -28.05 4.69 -20.52
CA GLU A 707 -27.56 3.34 -20.82
C GLU A 707 -26.23 3.40 -21.60
N PRO A 708 -25.12 2.83 -21.07
CA PRO A 708 -23.80 2.94 -21.68
C PRO A 708 -23.69 2.29 -23.07
N THR A 709 -24.53 1.31 -23.38
CA THR A 709 -24.58 0.64 -24.69
C THR A 709 -25.16 1.51 -25.80
N ASN A 710 -25.91 2.56 -25.44
CA ASN A 710 -26.59 3.45 -26.37
C ASN A 710 -25.78 4.73 -26.62
N ARG A 711 -24.58 4.84 -26.03
CA ARG A 711 -23.63 5.93 -26.30
C ARG A 711 -22.86 5.62 -27.56
N LEU A 712 -22.53 6.64 -28.34
CA LEU A 712 -21.56 6.51 -29.44
C LEU A 712 -20.23 5.95 -28.93
N ASN A 713 -19.54 5.18 -29.76
CA ASN A 713 -18.13 4.89 -29.52
C ASN A 713 -17.26 6.10 -29.92
N ILE A 714 -15.96 6.04 -29.61
CA ILE A 714 -15.05 7.17 -29.86
C ILE A 714 -14.87 7.46 -31.36
N GLU A 715 -14.78 6.43 -32.20
CA GLU A 715 -14.67 6.56 -33.66
C GLU A 715 -15.89 7.27 -34.28
N GLN A 716 -17.10 6.92 -33.82
CA GLN A 716 -18.35 7.56 -34.22
C GLN A 716 -18.39 9.02 -33.76
N THR A 717 -17.93 9.29 -32.53
CA THR A 717 -17.84 10.63 -31.97
C THR A 717 -16.88 11.51 -32.79
N ILE A 718 -15.71 10.98 -33.18
CA ILE A 718 -14.74 11.65 -34.06
C ILE A 718 -15.38 11.97 -35.41
N LYS A 719 -16.03 10.99 -36.06
CA LYS A 719 -16.71 11.18 -37.37
C LYS A 719 -17.73 12.31 -37.33
N GLN A 720 -18.51 12.43 -36.24
CA GLN A 720 -19.45 13.55 -36.07
C GLN A 720 -18.74 14.89 -35.86
N LEU A 721 -17.69 14.94 -35.04
CA LEU A 721 -16.89 16.16 -34.86
C LEU A 721 -16.20 16.63 -36.16
N GLU A 722 -15.76 15.70 -37.03
CA GLU A 722 -15.17 16.03 -38.33
C GLU A 722 -16.21 16.59 -39.33
N ILE A 723 -17.44 16.08 -39.32
CA ILE A 723 -18.57 16.66 -40.08
C ILE A 723 -18.87 18.08 -39.59
N ILE A 724 -18.89 18.28 -38.26
CA ILE A 724 -19.09 19.59 -37.64
C ILE A 724 -17.99 20.56 -38.06
N GLN A 725 -16.72 20.14 -38.01
CA GLN A 725 -15.57 20.97 -38.40
C GLN A 725 -15.69 21.46 -39.85
N LYS A 726 -16.01 20.56 -40.79
CA LYS A 726 -16.24 20.90 -42.21
C LYS A 726 -17.38 21.91 -42.38
N SER A 727 -18.47 21.75 -41.63
CA SER A 727 -19.63 22.66 -41.69
C SER A 727 -19.36 24.08 -41.16
N ILE A 728 -18.33 24.24 -40.33
CA ILE A 728 -17.87 25.54 -39.81
C ILE A 728 -16.90 26.21 -40.81
N GLN A 729 -16.01 25.42 -41.41
CA GLN A 729 -15.10 25.90 -42.46
C GLN A 729 -15.86 26.39 -43.70
N SER A 730 -16.91 25.65 -44.13
CA SER A 730 -17.75 26.02 -45.28
C SER A 730 -18.69 27.22 -45.05
N LYS A 731 -18.60 27.91 -43.91
CA LYS A 731 -19.34 29.15 -43.60
C LYS A 731 -18.41 30.36 -43.43
N HIS A 732 -17.11 30.17 -43.63
CA HIS A 732 -16.08 31.22 -43.56
C HIS A 732 -15.36 31.45 -44.91
N HIS A 733 -15.73 30.68 -45.94
CA HIS A 733 -15.61 31.03 -47.35
C HIS A 733 -17.00 31.47 -47.86
#